data_AF-A0A7C3A6Y2-F1
#
_entry.id   AF-A0A7C3A6Y2-F1
#
_cell.length_a   1.000
_cell.length_b   1.000
_cell.length_c   1.000
_cell.angle_alpha   90.00
_cell.angle_beta   90.00
_cell.angle_gamma   90.00
#
_symmetry.space_group_name_H-M   'P 1'
#
loop_
_entity.id
_entity.type
_entity.pdbx_description
1 polymer ?
#
loop_
_entity_poly.entity_id
_entity_poly.type
_entity_poly.pdbx_seq_one_letter_code
_entity_poly.pdbx_strand_id
1 'polypeptide(L)'
;MWASTQRDILREVAPGFAVREFLSNFLASKSNWSRFEMLVGESAFLQDFVKAAMVSQIYSYIGIRTVSPMDAGASFKREDDTTIKEKRDLFKEISIILNDNFQKDVLLLEKKTELELAMAKAKLDGKPSVEDIPKRYIVEVSSKFPTTHLIDFLGDLLGISYNFRSEFLKKTYGLKPLSLELEEEVKNPHEEECVEISTFIKVKDRLRELAGLNESPLNVKQLSYLSKEISSRIFSRLPKDQAELRTYIEACGLKLLLIGLFKKYTREKTSLENLFNEALRTLTSSIKDKSKNVLVLRRILSFLAGEERIERLGIDLSMLQAALSGETSSKDVLSKFKELGISKSDLSFMLERYKRLERVRSVLTEKVIPRLRGQGYSVHTVNLEMFTVPPSKLSKLEELIINEVKKHISPPPPEEFRELLENEASMRKILDTLGTTDINMLKVAVEFEVTLDNLVRQVMQALFFECLAHASRVVELYNRLKKDSERFKIFFKVVIEEPDVNIRCVKEEMLVELIIRRQMEIREAFPDLDTLKICSFIWARQAMIPMEKSVRILEETPSPLFASTVSAPLNFKSLPPVSYATAYDLAQRYISIQLEQAKTVKEARARMLEEEEKAKRRVYERLEPTSLLERKIKIALKAPSGIEKAELEWTQKDTQKIEAISKLFIRQEVGSRICPYCARKLRDDVCPEHGYVTPIVEGPLEALAHFYFLSLKTIEEALPQNAKRLRKPSSFSDALKTVKSIFSELKIKGKLSPKSSMKHVMEGDVDRYLIPAVAKEIAQAYMRSVSELRKLR
;
A
#
# COMPACT_ATOMS: atom_id res chain seq x y z
N MET A 1 4.49 23.26 23.62
CA MET A 1 5.17 21.96 23.49
C MET A 1 4.25 20.86 22.93
N TRP A 2 2.95 20.81 23.28
CA TRP A 2 1.98 19.86 22.69
C TRP A 2 1.51 20.20 21.24
N ALA A 3 1.53 21.47 20.84
CA ALA A 3 1.15 21.91 19.49
C ALA A 3 2.25 21.74 18.42
N SER A 4 3.52 21.62 18.83
CA SER A 4 4.64 21.36 17.91
C SER A 4 4.66 19.90 17.49
N THR A 5 4.45 18.97 18.43
CA THR A 5 4.45 17.53 18.15
C THR A 5 3.31 17.11 17.23
N GLN A 6 2.12 17.71 17.33
CA GLN A 6 1.04 17.48 16.35
C GLN A 6 1.37 18.07 14.97
N ARG A 7 2.01 19.25 14.88
CA ARG A 7 2.51 19.76 13.59
C ARG A 7 3.56 18.84 12.98
N ASP A 8 4.43 18.28 13.80
CA ASP A 8 5.53 17.44 13.32
C ASP A 8 5.04 16.04 12.91
N ILE A 9 4.04 15.48 13.60
CA ILE A 9 3.33 14.26 13.16
C ILE A 9 2.50 14.51 11.90
N LEU A 10 1.81 15.67 11.81
CA LEU A 10 1.15 16.11 10.57
C LEU A 10 2.16 16.26 9.42
N ARG A 11 3.40 16.67 9.70
CA ARG A 11 4.46 16.90 8.71
C ARG A 11 5.15 15.64 8.22
N GLU A 12 5.35 14.63 9.07
CA GLU A 12 5.96 13.34 8.66
C GLU A 12 4.97 12.43 7.91
N VAL A 13 3.67 12.54 8.20
CA VAL A 13 2.61 11.71 7.58
C VAL A 13 1.94 12.41 6.37
N ALA A 14 2.06 13.74 6.23
CA ALA A 14 1.43 14.54 5.17
C ALA A 14 1.73 14.18 3.70
N PRO A 15 2.94 13.73 3.31
CA PRO A 15 3.24 13.49 1.90
C PRO A 15 2.34 12.43 1.25
N GLY A 16 1.73 11.53 2.05
CA GLY A 16 0.81 10.51 1.54
C GLY A 16 -0.59 11.02 1.19
N PHE A 17 -0.99 12.18 1.72
CA PHE A 17 -2.37 12.70 1.62
C PHE A 17 -2.52 13.96 0.75
N ALA A 18 -1.45 14.74 0.59
CA ALA A 18 -1.42 15.87 -0.35
C ALA A 18 -0.76 15.45 -1.66
N VAL A 19 -1.55 14.91 -2.60
CA VAL A 19 -1.08 14.40 -3.92
C VAL A 19 -0.17 15.40 -4.63
N ARG A 20 -0.51 16.70 -4.58
CA ARG A 20 0.27 17.77 -5.19
C ARG A 20 1.67 17.93 -4.59
N GLU A 21 1.77 17.85 -3.27
CA GLU A 21 3.04 17.92 -2.55
C GLU A 21 3.87 16.65 -2.82
N PHE A 22 3.24 15.48 -2.84
CA PHE A 22 3.89 14.22 -3.23
C PHE A 22 4.53 14.33 -4.61
N LEU A 23 3.75 14.68 -5.65
CA LEU A 23 4.24 14.74 -7.03
C LEU A 23 5.39 15.74 -7.17
N SER A 24 5.30 16.90 -6.53
CA SER A 24 6.37 17.91 -6.55
C SER A 24 7.68 17.40 -5.93
N ASN A 25 7.61 16.73 -4.77
CA ASN A 25 8.75 16.10 -4.12
C ASN A 25 9.34 14.98 -4.98
N PHE A 26 8.46 14.17 -5.56
CA PHE A 26 8.85 12.99 -6.34
C PHE A 26 9.63 13.37 -7.60
N LEU A 27 9.20 14.44 -8.29
CA LEU A 27 9.90 15.02 -9.43
C LEU A 27 11.23 15.68 -9.05
N ALA A 28 11.29 16.34 -7.89
CA ALA A 28 12.49 17.03 -7.41
C ALA A 28 13.59 16.09 -6.86
N SER A 29 13.24 14.86 -6.50
CA SER A 29 14.18 13.90 -5.91
C SER A 29 14.96 13.11 -6.97
N LYS A 30 16.29 13.25 -6.99
CA LYS A 30 17.19 12.58 -7.94
C LYS A 30 17.08 11.05 -7.90
N SER A 31 16.81 10.49 -6.72
CA SER A 31 16.72 9.03 -6.53
C SER A 31 15.56 8.39 -7.31
N ASN A 32 14.57 9.18 -7.75
CA ASN A 32 13.42 8.69 -8.49
C ASN A 32 13.60 8.80 -10.02
N TRP A 33 14.58 9.54 -10.52
CA TRP A 33 14.68 9.86 -11.95
C TRP A 33 14.82 8.62 -12.83
N SER A 34 15.62 7.65 -12.40
CA SER A 34 15.78 6.37 -13.11
C SER A 34 14.44 5.63 -13.29
N ARG A 35 13.51 5.74 -12.33
CA ARG A 35 12.17 5.14 -12.42
C ARG A 35 11.31 5.80 -13.49
N PHE A 36 11.48 7.11 -13.70
CA PHE A 36 10.80 7.83 -14.76
C PHE A 36 11.39 7.48 -16.12
N GLU A 37 12.71 7.45 -16.22
CA GLU A 37 13.44 7.12 -17.45
C GLU A 37 13.11 5.71 -17.94
N MET A 38 12.83 4.75 -17.05
CA MET A 38 12.31 3.44 -17.44
C MET A 38 10.96 3.49 -18.19
N LEU A 39 10.14 4.52 -17.97
CA LEU A 39 8.83 4.68 -18.61
C LEU A 39 8.90 5.56 -19.86
N VAL A 40 9.66 6.66 -19.82
CA VAL A 40 9.64 7.69 -20.88
C VAL A 40 10.97 7.82 -21.65
N GLY A 41 12.00 7.08 -21.24
CA GLY A 41 13.37 7.22 -21.73
C GLY A 41 14.15 8.34 -21.03
N GLU A 42 15.46 8.41 -21.31
CA GLU A 42 16.37 9.44 -20.76
C GLU A 42 16.02 10.86 -21.24
N SER A 43 15.42 10.97 -22.43
CA SER A 43 15.05 12.26 -23.05
C SER A 43 13.58 12.29 -23.44
N ALA A 44 12.80 13.10 -22.74
CA ALA A 44 11.36 13.24 -22.91
C ALA A 44 10.89 14.69 -22.68
N PHE A 45 9.64 14.99 -23.02
CA PHE A 45 9.06 16.29 -22.67
C PHE A 45 8.81 16.36 -21.15
N LEU A 46 8.84 17.56 -20.58
CA LEU A 46 8.59 17.76 -19.14
C LEU A 46 7.27 17.12 -18.69
N GLN A 47 6.25 17.23 -19.53
CA GLN A 47 4.94 16.66 -19.26
C GLN A 47 4.97 15.13 -19.13
N ASP A 48 5.83 14.44 -19.87
CA ASP A 48 5.91 12.98 -19.81
C ASP A 48 6.58 12.52 -18.51
N PHE A 49 7.55 13.28 -17.98
CA PHE A 49 8.07 13.05 -16.62
C PHE A 49 6.98 13.25 -15.55
N VAL A 50 6.12 14.25 -15.70
CA VAL A 50 4.95 14.46 -14.82
C VAL A 50 4.00 13.26 -14.89
N LYS A 51 3.66 12.78 -16.09
CA LYS A 51 2.84 11.56 -16.26
C LYS A 51 3.51 10.33 -15.65
N ALA A 52 4.83 10.17 -15.79
CA ALA A 52 5.57 9.06 -15.19
C ALA A 52 5.54 9.11 -13.64
N ALA A 53 5.60 10.31 -13.05
CA ALA A 53 5.40 10.50 -11.62
C ALA A 53 3.97 10.12 -11.19
N MET A 54 2.96 10.51 -11.96
CA MET A 54 1.56 10.13 -11.72
C MET A 54 1.35 8.61 -11.82
N VAL A 55 1.88 7.94 -12.86
CA VAL A 55 1.83 6.48 -13.00
C VAL A 55 2.44 5.80 -11.78
N SER A 56 3.59 6.29 -11.31
CA SER A 56 4.27 5.75 -10.14
C SER A 56 3.39 5.88 -8.89
N GLN A 57 2.73 7.03 -8.70
CA GLN A 57 1.80 7.23 -7.59
C GLN A 57 0.57 6.30 -7.68
N ILE A 58 -0.05 6.23 -8.86
CA ILE A 58 -1.27 5.45 -9.11
C ILE A 58 -1.01 3.94 -8.97
N TYR A 59 0.10 3.46 -9.51
CA TYR A 59 0.46 2.05 -9.50
C TYR A 59 1.04 1.59 -8.16
N SER A 60 2.01 2.32 -7.61
CA SER A 60 2.78 1.86 -6.44
C SER A 60 2.14 2.26 -5.11
N TYR A 61 1.49 3.42 -5.03
CA TYR A 61 0.94 3.92 -3.76
C TYR A 61 -0.58 3.73 -3.69
N ILE A 62 -1.32 4.10 -4.74
CA ILE A 62 -2.77 3.87 -4.79
C ILE A 62 -3.04 2.38 -5.07
N GLY A 63 -2.18 1.67 -5.80
CA GLY A 63 -2.34 0.23 -6.05
C GLY A 63 -3.38 -0.09 -7.12
N ILE A 64 -3.55 0.79 -8.11
CA ILE A 64 -4.41 0.51 -9.27
C ILE A 64 -3.73 -0.53 -10.18
N ARG A 65 -4.50 -1.54 -10.57
CA ARG A 65 -4.11 -2.59 -11.51
C ARG A 65 -4.97 -2.50 -12.76
N THR A 66 -4.41 -2.86 -13.91
CA THR A 66 -5.11 -2.90 -15.21
C THR A 66 -5.18 -4.31 -15.79
N VAL A 67 -4.56 -5.30 -15.13
CA VAL A 67 -4.66 -6.70 -15.50
C VAL A 67 -5.33 -7.47 -14.36
N SER A 68 -6.40 -8.20 -14.68
CA SER A 68 -7.08 -9.06 -13.71
C SER A 68 -6.14 -10.17 -13.22
N PRO A 69 -6.17 -10.55 -11.92
CA PRO A 69 -5.38 -11.66 -11.39
C PRO A 69 -5.60 -12.98 -12.15
N MET A 70 -6.80 -13.20 -12.69
CA MET A 70 -7.12 -14.41 -13.46
C MET A 70 -6.45 -14.41 -14.84
N ASP A 71 -6.27 -13.24 -15.45
CA ASP A 71 -5.61 -13.08 -16.76
C ASP A 71 -4.08 -13.11 -16.63
N ALA A 72 -3.55 -12.67 -15.48
CA ALA A 72 -2.11 -12.58 -15.20
C ALA A 72 -1.42 -13.96 -15.22
N GLY A 73 -2.07 -15.00 -14.70
CA GLY A 73 -1.51 -16.36 -14.61
C GLY A 73 -1.45 -17.13 -15.93
N ALA A 74 -2.25 -16.75 -16.93
CA ALA A 74 -2.35 -17.46 -18.20
C ALA A 74 -1.46 -16.89 -19.33
N SER A 75 -1.06 -15.61 -19.22
CA SER A 75 -0.47 -14.87 -20.36
C SER A 75 0.92 -14.28 -20.13
N PHE A 76 1.45 -14.27 -18.91
CA PHE A 76 2.76 -13.68 -18.59
C PHE A 76 3.69 -14.68 -17.90
N LYS A 77 4.93 -14.78 -18.41
CA LYS A 77 5.95 -15.72 -17.90
C LYS A 77 6.75 -15.15 -16.71
N ARG A 78 6.71 -13.84 -16.45
CA ARG A 78 7.43 -13.13 -15.38
C ARG A 78 6.58 -11.98 -14.80
N GLU A 79 6.65 -11.74 -13.48
CA GLU A 79 5.95 -10.65 -12.78
C GLU A 79 6.41 -9.24 -13.21
N ASP A 80 7.60 -9.12 -13.79
CA ASP A 80 8.12 -7.85 -14.30
C ASP A 80 7.40 -7.41 -15.60
N ASP A 81 7.01 -8.36 -16.46
CA ASP A 81 6.37 -8.07 -17.74
C ASP A 81 4.94 -7.53 -17.54
N THR A 82 4.20 -8.07 -16.56
CA THR A 82 2.88 -7.55 -16.16
C THR A 82 3.02 -6.15 -15.60
N THR A 83 3.97 -5.92 -14.69
CA THR A 83 4.22 -4.60 -14.08
C THR A 83 4.51 -3.53 -15.14
N ILE A 84 5.35 -3.83 -16.13
CA ILE A 84 5.68 -2.89 -17.22
C ILE A 84 4.45 -2.60 -18.07
N LYS A 85 3.66 -3.63 -18.41
CA LYS A 85 2.44 -3.46 -19.20
C LYS A 85 1.42 -2.60 -18.45
N GLU A 86 1.14 -2.88 -17.18
CA GLU A 86 0.18 -2.11 -16.38
C GLU A 86 0.58 -0.64 -16.27
N LYS A 87 1.87 -0.36 -16.05
CA LYS A 87 2.38 1.02 -16.03
C LYS A 87 2.22 1.72 -17.38
N ARG A 88 2.44 1.01 -18.50
CA ARG A 88 2.23 1.56 -19.85
C ARG A 88 0.75 1.84 -20.13
N ASP A 89 -0.14 0.94 -19.72
CA ASP A 89 -1.59 1.13 -19.86
C ASP A 89 -2.02 2.39 -19.09
N LEU A 90 -1.62 2.50 -17.83
CA LEU A 90 -1.88 3.70 -17.00
C LEU A 90 -1.29 4.97 -17.63
N PHE A 91 -0.08 4.91 -18.19
CA PHE A 91 0.54 6.06 -18.84
C PHE A 91 -0.30 6.58 -20.02
N LYS A 92 -0.85 5.69 -20.83
CA LYS A 92 -1.75 6.06 -21.94
C LYS A 92 -3.06 6.65 -21.43
N GLU A 93 -3.67 6.04 -20.41
CA GLU A 93 -4.88 6.56 -19.78
C GLU A 93 -4.68 7.99 -19.28
N ILE A 94 -3.62 8.21 -18.52
CA ILE A 94 -3.25 9.53 -17.99
C ILE A 94 -2.98 10.52 -19.12
N SER A 95 -2.37 10.07 -20.23
CA SER A 95 -2.13 10.94 -21.38
C SER A 95 -3.43 11.46 -22.00
N ILE A 96 -4.49 10.63 -22.03
CA ILE A 96 -5.82 11.02 -22.52
C ILE A 96 -6.50 11.98 -21.55
N ILE A 97 -6.45 11.71 -20.24
CA ILE A 97 -7.16 12.49 -19.22
C ILE A 97 -6.47 13.84 -18.98
N LEU A 98 -5.14 13.84 -18.83
CA LEU A 98 -4.37 15.06 -18.58
C LEU A 98 -4.29 15.95 -19.83
N ASN A 99 -4.28 15.35 -21.03
CA ASN A 99 -4.18 16.03 -22.32
C ASN A 99 -3.07 17.11 -22.34
N ASP A 100 -3.40 18.38 -22.56
CA ASP A 100 -2.48 19.53 -22.58
C ASP A 100 -2.57 20.40 -21.30
N ASN A 101 -3.32 19.95 -20.29
CA ASN A 101 -3.62 20.75 -19.09
C ASN A 101 -2.37 21.10 -18.28
N PHE A 102 -1.35 20.24 -18.26
CA PHE A 102 -0.08 20.59 -17.60
C PHE A 102 0.63 21.77 -18.30
N GLN A 103 0.59 21.84 -19.63
CA GLN A 103 1.17 22.96 -20.37
C GLN A 103 0.41 24.26 -20.07
N LYS A 104 -0.92 24.17 -19.99
CA LYS A 104 -1.78 25.29 -19.58
C LYS A 104 -1.51 25.72 -18.14
N ASP A 105 -1.28 24.80 -17.21
CA ASP A 105 -0.90 25.10 -15.81
C ASP A 105 0.42 25.87 -15.73
N VAL A 106 1.42 25.51 -16.54
CA VAL A 106 2.70 26.24 -16.64
C VAL A 106 2.49 27.67 -17.15
N LEU A 107 1.66 27.86 -18.19
CA LEU A 107 1.34 29.18 -18.71
C LEU A 107 0.51 30.01 -17.72
N LEU A 108 -0.37 29.37 -16.94
CA LEU A 108 -1.15 30.04 -15.91
C LEU A 108 -0.26 30.56 -14.78
N LEU A 109 0.74 29.77 -14.37
CA LEU A 109 1.76 30.17 -13.40
C LEU A 109 2.57 31.37 -13.89
N GLU A 110 2.94 31.40 -15.17
CA GLU A 110 3.56 32.57 -15.80
C GLU A 110 2.66 33.80 -15.66
N LYS A 111 1.38 33.71 -16.08
CA LYS A 111 0.42 34.82 -16.02
C LYS A 111 0.19 35.35 -14.61
N LYS A 112 0.12 34.46 -13.62
CA LYS A 112 0.04 34.82 -12.21
C LYS A 112 1.27 35.60 -11.76
N THR A 113 2.46 35.13 -12.13
CA THR A 113 3.73 35.77 -11.76
C THR A 113 3.92 37.11 -12.48
N GLU A 114 3.52 37.22 -13.75
CA GLU A 114 3.49 38.47 -14.52
C GLU A 114 2.57 39.52 -13.89
N LEU A 115 1.37 39.11 -13.44
CA LEU A 115 0.43 39.95 -12.73
C LEU A 115 1.04 40.46 -11.41
N GLU A 116 1.57 39.57 -10.57
CA GLU A 116 2.21 39.94 -9.30
C GLU A 116 3.37 40.93 -9.52
N LEU A 117 4.20 40.70 -10.53
CA LEU A 117 5.29 41.59 -10.94
C LEU A 117 4.78 42.98 -11.38
N ALA A 118 3.74 43.01 -12.21
CA ALA A 118 3.15 44.26 -12.70
C ALA A 118 2.53 45.08 -11.56
N MET A 119 1.86 44.42 -10.62
CA MET A 119 1.30 45.03 -9.42
C MET A 119 2.39 45.57 -8.49
N ALA A 120 3.48 44.81 -8.29
CA ALA A 120 4.62 45.25 -7.49
C ALA A 120 5.30 46.50 -8.09
N LYS A 121 5.49 46.53 -9.41
CA LYS A 121 6.01 47.71 -10.12
C LYS A 121 5.08 48.91 -10.00
N ALA A 122 3.76 48.71 -10.16
CA ALA A 122 2.79 49.80 -9.99
C ALA A 122 2.77 50.37 -8.56
N LYS A 123 2.96 49.52 -7.54
CA LYS A 123 3.12 49.93 -6.14
C LYS A 123 4.39 50.77 -5.94
N LEU A 124 5.49 50.37 -6.58
CA LEU A 124 6.77 51.10 -6.51
C LEU A 124 6.68 52.47 -7.20
N ASP A 125 5.96 52.55 -8.33
CA ASP A 125 5.72 53.77 -9.10
C ASP A 125 4.72 54.75 -8.43
N GLY A 126 4.05 54.35 -7.35
CA GLY A 126 3.06 55.18 -6.66
C GLY A 126 1.75 55.42 -7.45
N LYS A 127 1.39 54.52 -8.38
CA LYS A 127 0.19 54.70 -9.23
C LYS A 127 -1.11 54.45 -8.45
N PRO A 128 -2.07 55.40 -8.44
CA PRO A 128 -3.27 55.32 -7.59
C PRO A 128 -4.40 54.43 -8.12
N SER A 129 -4.42 54.13 -9.44
CA SER A 129 -5.41 53.22 -10.04
C SER A 129 -4.70 52.01 -10.66
N VAL A 130 -4.96 50.83 -10.09
CA VAL A 130 -4.27 49.58 -10.46
C VAL A 130 -5.26 48.47 -10.84
N GLU A 131 -6.57 48.76 -10.78
CA GLU A 131 -7.65 47.81 -11.10
C GLU A 131 -7.62 47.37 -12.58
N ASP A 132 -7.08 48.20 -13.47
CA ASP A 132 -6.91 47.86 -14.89
C ASP A 132 -5.86 46.77 -15.11
N ILE A 133 -4.91 46.57 -14.18
CA ILE A 133 -3.87 45.54 -14.34
C ILE A 133 -4.49 44.14 -14.21
N PRO A 134 -5.14 43.73 -13.09
CA PRO A 134 -5.81 42.43 -13.02
C PRO A 134 -6.83 42.23 -14.12
N LYS A 135 -7.60 43.27 -14.47
CA LYS A 135 -8.63 43.20 -15.51
C LYS A 135 -8.08 42.67 -16.84
N ARG A 136 -6.90 43.14 -17.28
CA ARG A 136 -6.25 42.68 -18.51
C ARG A 136 -5.92 41.19 -18.45
N TYR A 137 -5.34 40.72 -17.34
CA TYR A 137 -4.97 39.31 -17.18
C TYR A 137 -6.20 38.40 -17.05
N ILE A 138 -7.25 38.84 -16.35
CA ILE A 138 -8.51 38.08 -16.25
C ILE A 138 -9.14 37.90 -17.63
N VAL A 139 -9.21 38.97 -18.43
CA VAL A 139 -9.73 38.91 -19.81
C VAL A 139 -8.86 37.98 -20.66
N GLU A 140 -7.54 38.11 -20.60
CA GLU A 140 -6.62 37.21 -21.31
C GLU A 140 -6.85 35.75 -20.95
N VAL A 141 -6.89 35.42 -19.65
CA VAL A 141 -7.10 34.04 -19.17
C VAL A 141 -8.49 33.53 -19.57
N SER A 142 -9.54 34.32 -19.39
CA SER A 142 -10.91 33.93 -19.74
C SER A 142 -11.14 33.64 -21.22
N SER A 143 -10.33 34.25 -22.09
CA SER A 143 -10.42 34.10 -23.55
C SER A 143 -9.58 32.97 -24.11
N LYS A 144 -8.41 32.69 -23.50
CA LYS A 144 -7.43 31.73 -24.04
C LYS A 144 -7.42 30.37 -23.32
N PHE A 145 -8.02 30.28 -22.13
CA PHE A 145 -7.96 29.08 -21.29
C PHE A 145 -9.35 28.52 -21.02
N PRO A 146 -9.48 27.19 -20.80
CA PRO A 146 -10.72 26.59 -20.34
C PRO A 146 -11.20 27.18 -19.02
N THR A 147 -12.51 27.16 -18.78
CA THR A 147 -13.14 27.70 -17.57
C THR A 147 -12.55 27.11 -16.28
N THR A 148 -12.10 25.85 -16.29
CA THR A 148 -11.44 25.22 -15.14
C THR A 148 -10.18 25.96 -14.70
N HIS A 149 -9.36 26.41 -15.65
CA HIS A 149 -8.13 27.15 -15.39
C HIS A 149 -8.43 28.58 -14.96
N LEU A 150 -9.49 29.19 -15.51
CA LEU A 150 -9.96 30.50 -15.04
C LEU A 150 -10.41 30.45 -13.58
N ILE A 151 -11.14 29.40 -13.18
CA ILE A 151 -11.57 29.19 -11.79
C ILE A 151 -10.36 29.05 -10.86
N ASP A 152 -9.36 28.26 -11.25
CA ASP A 152 -8.13 28.10 -10.47
C ASP A 152 -7.33 29.39 -10.32
N PHE A 153 -7.16 30.12 -11.42
CA PHE A 153 -6.55 31.45 -11.43
C PHE A 153 -7.30 32.41 -10.50
N LEU A 154 -8.63 32.40 -10.63
CA LEU A 154 -9.64 32.99 -9.76
C LEU A 154 -9.32 32.81 -8.27
N GLY A 155 -9.43 31.55 -7.87
CA GLY A 155 -9.32 31.10 -6.51
C GLY A 155 -7.94 31.35 -5.90
N ASP A 156 -6.87 31.23 -6.70
CA ASP A 156 -5.51 31.44 -6.23
C ASP A 156 -5.22 32.92 -5.97
N LEU A 157 -5.60 33.81 -6.90
CA LEU A 157 -5.41 35.26 -6.74
C LEU A 157 -6.25 35.81 -5.59
N LEU A 158 -7.49 35.33 -5.48
CA LEU A 158 -8.38 35.64 -4.35
C LEU A 158 -8.03 34.81 -3.11
N GLY A 159 -7.00 33.95 -3.15
CA GLY A 159 -6.58 33.03 -2.09
C GLY A 159 -7.68 32.23 -1.39
N ILE A 160 -8.78 31.97 -2.10
CA ILE A 160 -9.87 31.09 -1.69
C ILE A 160 -9.39 29.64 -1.73
N SER A 161 -8.63 29.27 -2.77
CA SER A 161 -8.06 27.92 -2.94
C SER A 161 -7.21 27.50 -1.74
N TYR A 162 -6.39 28.42 -1.22
CA TYR A 162 -5.53 28.14 -0.05
C TYR A 162 -6.35 27.84 1.21
N ASN A 163 -7.43 28.60 1.44
CA ASN A 163 -8.27 28.43 2.62
C ASN A 163 -8.96 27.05 2.63
N PHE A 164 -9.60 26.67 1.53
CA PHE A 164 -10.27 25.37 1.41
C PHE A 164 -9.27 24.21 1.43
N ARG A 165 -8.14 24.32 0.71
CA ARG A 165 -7.08 23.29 0.76
C ARG A 165 -6.61 23.06 2.19
N SER A 166 -6.38 24.13 2.96
CA SER A 166 -5.98 24.01 4.36
C SER A 166 -7.05 23.37 5.24
N GLU A 167 -8.32 23.69 5.01
CA GLU A 167 -9.46 23.09 5.70
C GLU A 167 -9.56 21.59 5.42
N PHE A 168 -9.52 21.18 4.15
CA PHE A 168 -9.64 19.78 3.76
C PHE A 168 -8.47 18.94 4.24
N LEU A 169 -7.25 19.46 4.15
CA LEU A 169 -6.08 18.80 4.73
C LEU A 169 -6.31 18.55 6.23
N LYS A 170 -6.80 19.54 7.00
CA LYS A 170 -7.13 19.32 8.42
C LYS A 170 -8.18 18.23 8.62
N LYS A 171 -9.21 18.15 7.78
CA LYS A 171 -10.22 17.08 7.83
C LYS A 171 -9.61 15.71 7.58
N THR A 172 -8.70 15.57 6.61
CA THR A 172 -8.00 14.31 6.31
C THR A 172 -7.24 13.75 7.51
N TYR A 173 -6.75 14.61 8.41
CA TYR A 173 -6.03 14.20 9.63
C TYR A 173 -6.93 14.03 10.87
N GLY A 174 -8.22 14.34 10.77
CA GLY A 174 -9.18 14.10 11.86
C GLY A 174 -9.44 12.60 12.06
N LEU A 175 -9.69 12.19 13.30
CA LEU A 175 -10.17 10.83 13.59
C LEU A 175 -11.48 10.60 12.82
N LYS A 176 -11.47 9.61 11.92
CA LYS A 176 -12.69 9.23 11.17
C LYS A 176 -13.74 8.72 12.16
N PRO A 177 -15.01 9.16 12.04
CA PRO A 177 -16.10 8.48 12.73
C PRO A 177 -16.15 7.03 12.25
N LEU A 178 -16.31 6.11 13.19
CA LEU A 178 -16.55 4.70 12.89
C LEU A 178 -17.94 4.56 12.27
N SER A 179 -17.98 3.90 11.11
CA SER A 179 -19.17 3.39 10.42
C SER A 179 -20.35 4.36 10.31
N LEU A 180 -20.35 5.18 9.26
CA LEU A 180 -21.59 5.74 8.72
C LEU A 180 -22.46 4.61 8.17
N GLU A 181 -23.78 4.76 8.24
CA GLU A 181 -24.70 3.86 7.54
C GLU A 181 -24.44 3.95 6.02
N LEU A 182 -24.66 2.85 5.27
CA LEU A 182 -24.38 2.80 3.82
C LEU A 182 -25.03 3.93 3.02
N GLU A 183 -26.20 4.39 3.45
CA GLU A 183 -26.88 5.54 2.86
C GLU A 183 -26.14 6.85 3.11
N GLU A 184 -25.68 7.08 4.33
CA GLU A 184 -24.90 8.26 4.68
C GLU A 184 -23.54 8.26 3.97
N GLU A 185 -22.93 7.08 3.82
CA GLU A 185 -21.67 6.90 3.07
C GLU A 185 -21.82 7.26 1.58
N VAL A 186 -22.99 7.03 0.97
CA VAL A 186 -23.24 7.46 -0.42
C VAL A 186 -23.69 8.91 -0.51
N LYS A 187 -24.55 9.36 0.43
CA LYS A 187 -25.18 10.67 0.38
C LYS A 187 -24.21 11.80 0.76
N ASN A 188 -23.28 11.57 1.68
CA ASN A 188 -22.37 12.61 2.16
C ASN A 188 -21.16 12.83 1.21
N PRO A 189 -20.72 14.09 1.03
CA PRO A 189 -19.52 14.39 0.26
C PRO A 189 -18.26 14.08 1.08
N HIS A 190 -17.41 13.19 0.56
CA HIS A 190 -16.12 12.86 1.17
C HIS A 190 -15.02 13.78 0.61
N GLU A 191 -15.07 15.05 0.97
CA GLU A 191 -14.18 16.12 0.45
C GLU A 191 -12.70 15.87 0.78
N GLU A 192 -12.45 15.24 1.92
CA GLU A 192 -11.13 14.92 2.45
C GLU A 192 -10.39 13.83 1.66
N GLU A 193 -11.06 13.13 0.74
CA GLU A 193 -10.46 12.07 -0.09
C GLU A 193 -9.76 12.60 -1.34
N CYS A 194 -10.16 13.79 -1.80
CA CYS A 194 -9.69 14.43 -3.02
C CYS A 194 -9.59 15.94 -2.78
N VAL A 195 -8.47 16.37 -2.22
CA VAL A 195 -8.28 17.75 -1.75
C VAL A 195 -8.31 18.75 -2.91
N GLU A 196 -7.63 18.48 -4.02
CA GLU A 196 -7.57 19.40 -5.17
C GLU A 196 -8.88 19.43 -5.97
N ILE A 197 -9.58 18.30 -6.11
CA ILE A 197 -10.92 18.27 -6.73
C ILE A 197 -11.93 19.02 -5.84
N SER A 198 -11.96 18.73 -4.54
CA SER A 198 -12.91 19.38 -3.63
C SER A 198 -12.63 20.88 -3.49
N THR A 199 -11.35 21.28 -3.50
CA THR A 199 -10.95 22.69 -3.53
C THR A 199 -11.49 23.37 -4.79
N PHE A 200 -11.33 22.74 -5.97
CA PHE A 200 -11.86 23.28 -7.22
C PHE A 200 -13.38 23.49 -7.17
N ILE A 201 -14.13 22.49 -6.71
CA ILE A 201 -15.60 22.56 -6.62
C ILE A 201 -16.03 23.70 -5.69
N LYS A 202 -15.44 23.80 -4.48
CA LYS A 202 -15.77 24.90 -3.56
C LYS A 202 -15.34 26.27 -4.07
N VAL A 203 -14.21 26.38 -4.75
CA VAL A 203 -13.78 27.65 -5.36
C VAL A 203 -14.79 28.07 -6.43
N LYS A 204 -15.22 27.15 -7.29
CA LYS A 204 -16.26 27.37 -8.30
C LYS A 204 -17.55 27.87 -7.65
N ASP A 205 -18.05 27.18 -6.63
CA ASP A 205 -19.26 27.57 -5.91
C ASP A 205 -19.11 28.95 -5.26
N ARG A 206 -17.96 29.22 -4.64
CA ARG A 206 -17.69 30.51 -4.01
C ARG A 206 -17.59 31.65 -5.02
N LEU A 207 -17.01 31.42 -6.19
CA LEU A 207 -16.97 32.41 -7.27
C LEU A 207 -18.37 32.64 -7.87
N ARG A 208 -19.20 31.60 -7.92
CA ARG A 208 -20.62 31.72 -8.28
C ARG A 208 -21.38 32.60 -7.28
N GLU A 209 -21.17 32.40 -5.97
CA GLU A 209 -21.79 33.23 -4.94
C GLU A 209 -21.31 34.69 -4.97
N LEU A 210 -20.00 34.91 -5.07
CA LEU A 210 -19.40 36.24 -4.98
C LEU A 210 -19.60 37.09 -6.23
N ALA A 211 -19.51 36.45 -7.41
CA ALA A 211 -19.51 37.14 -8.68
C ALA A 211 -20.60 36.66 -9.63
N GLY A 212 -21.43 35.67 -9.30
CA GLY A 212 -22.41 35.11 -10.26
C GLY A 212 -21.74 34.39 -11.44
N LEU A 213 -20.53 33.85 -11.23
CA LEU A 213 -19.75 33.16 -12.26
C LEU A 213 -20.40 31.80 -12.56
N ASN A 214 -21.23 31.76 -13.60
CA ASN A 214 -21.86 30.52 -14.08
C ASN A 214 -21.13 29.96 -15.31
N GLU A 215 -20.84 30.80 -16.31
CA GLU A 215 -20.09 30.46 -17.52
C GLU A 215 -19.30 31.68 -18.04
N SER A 216 -18.25 31.45 -18.84
CA SER A 216 -17.51 32.48 -19.57
C SER A 216 -18.31 32.91 -20.81
N PRO A 217 -18.34 34.19 -21.23
CA PRO A 217 -17.49 35.31 -20.79
C PRO A 217 -18.01 36.09 -19.58
N LEU A 218 -17.09 36.67 -18.81
CA LEU A 218 -17.39 37.52 -17.65
C LEU A 218 -17.99 38.87 -18.09
N ASN A 219 -19.06 39.30 -17.42
CA ASN A 219 -19.66 40.60 -17.67
C ASN A 219 -18.83 41.76 -17.05
N VAL A 220 -19.10 43.00 -17.47
CA VAL A 220 -18.33 44.19 -17.03
C VAL A 220 -18.37 44.39 -15.52
N LYS A 221 -19.51 44.12 -14.87
CA LYS A 221 -19.67 44.27 -13.41
C LYS A 221 -18.84 43.23 -12.66
N GLN A 222 -18.87 41.98 -13.11
CA GLN A 222 -18.07 40.87 -12.58
C GLN A 222 -16.58 41.18 -12.68
N LEU A 223 -16.13 41.61 -13.86
CA LEU A 223 -14.74 41.98 -14.11
C LEU A 223 -14.29 43.11 -13.19
N SER A 224 -15.10 44.16 -13.02
CA SER A 224 -14.76 45.28 -12.14
C SER A 224 -14.64 44.84 -10.68
N TYR A 225 -15.60 44.05 -10.19
CA TYR A 225 -15.58 43.52 -8.82
C TYR A 225 -14.35 42.63 -8.56
N LEU A 226 -14.13 41.62 -9.40
CA LEU A 226 -12.99 40.70 -9.27
C LEU A 226 -11.66 41.46 -9.34
N SER A 227 -11.54 42.43 -10.25
CA SER A 227 -10.31 43.20 -10.41
C SER A 227 -9.99 44.03 -9.17
N LYS A 228 -11.00 44.63 -8.53
CA LYS A 228 -10.86 45.38 -7.28
C LYS A 228 -10.43 44.49 -6.11
N GLU A 229 -11.10 43.34 -5.93
CA GLU A 229 -10.77 42.39 -4.87
C GLU A 229 -9.37 41.78 -5.03
N ILE A 230 -9.01 41.37 -6.25
CA ILE A 230 -7.67 40.87 -6.58
C ILE A 230 -6.63 41.95 -6.32
N SER A 231 -6.89 43.20 -6.71
CA SER A 231 -5.98 44.32 -6.46
C SER A 231 -5.73 44.48 -4.96
N SER A 232 -6.80 44.65 -4.18
CA SER A 232 -6.74 44.80 -2.72
C SER A 232 -5.94 43.68 -2.06
N ARG A 233 -6.18 42.43 -2.48
CA ARG A 233 -5.52 41.26 -1.91
C ARG A 233 -4.05 41.13 -2.29
N ILE A 234 -3.67 41.42 -3.54
CA ILE A 234 -2.25 41.43 -3.93
C ILE A 234 -1.52 42.55 -3.19
N PHE A 235 -2.10 43.76 -3.15
CA PHE A 235 -1.50 44.92 -2.48
C PHE A 235 -1.23 44.69 -0.98
N SER A 236 -2.13 43.98 -0.29
CA SER A 236 -1.99 43.67 1.13
C SER A 236 -0.88 42.66 1.43
N ARG A 237 -0.49 41.84 0.45
CA ARG A 237 0.61 40.85 0.56
C ARG A 237 1.96 41.40 0.11
N LEU A 238 1.97 42.39 -0.79
CA LEU A 238 3.21 43.00 -1.25
C LEU A 238 3.96 43.70 -0.09
N PRO A 239 5.31 43.64 -0.06
CA PRO A 239 6.10 44.34 0.95
C PRO A 239 5.74 45.83 1.06
N LYS A 240 5.80 46.36 2.28
CA LYS A 240 5.54 47.79 2.55
C LYS A 240 6.79 48.64 2.33
N ASP A 241 7.95 48.11 2.71
CA ASP A 241 9.24 48.78 2.53
C ASP A 241 9.65 48.79 1.05
N GLN A 242 10.20 49.92 0.58
CA GLN A 242 10.59 50.07 -0.83
C GLN A 242 11.77 49.18 -1.22
N ALA A 243 12.73 48.96 -0.31
CA ALA A 243 13.86 48.10 -0.60
C ALA A 243 13.43 46.63 -0.67
N GLU A 244 12.57 46.18 0.26
CA GLU A 244 11.95 44.85 0.20
C GLU A 244 11.10 44.65 -1.05
N LEU A 245 10.34 45.67 -1.47
CA LEU A 245 9.54 45.60 -2.69
C LEU A 245 10.42 45.43 -3.94
N ARG A 246 11.58 46.10 -4.00
CA ARG A 246 12.57 45.88 -5.08
C ARG A 246 13.10 44.45 -5.07
N THR A 247 13.43 43.90 -3.89
CA THR A 247 13.85 42.50 -3.76
C THR A 247 12.76 41.51 -4.21
N TYR A 248 11.50 41.81 -3.92
CA TYR A 248 10.36 41.01 -4.39
C TYR A 248 10.23 41.06 -5.93
N ILE A 249 10.35 42.25 -6.53
CA ILE A 249 10.36 42.43 -8.00
C ILE A 249 11.47 41.59 -8.65
N GLU A 250 12.68 41.60 -8.07
CA GLU A 250 13.81 40.79 -8.53
C GLU A 250 13.51 39.28 -8.43
N ALA A 251 12.93 38.83 -7.30
CA ALA A 251 12.53 37.43 -7.11
C ALA A 251 11.47 36.98 -8.13
N CYS A 252 10.46 37.81 -8.41
CA CYS A 252 9.48 37.54 -9.46
C CYS A 252 10.13 37.43 -10.85
N GLY A 253 11.09 38.31 -11.17
CA GLY A 253 11.86 38.24 -12.41
C GLY A 253 12.62 36.93 -12.56
N LEU A 254 13.30 36.48 -11.50
CA LEU A 254 13.99 35.19 -11.46
C LEU A 254 13.00 34.01 -11.58
N LYS A 255 11.84 34.09 -10.90
CA LYS A 255 10.79 33.07 -11.04
C LYS A 255 10.33 32.94 -12.49
N LEU A 256 10.14 34.04 -13.21
CA LEU A 256 9.77 34.03 -14.63
C LEU A 256 10.86 33.37 -15.51
N LEU A 257 12.15 33.60 -15.25
CA LEU A 257 13.23 32.92 -15.97
C LEU A 257 13.17 31.40 -15.77
N LEU A 258 12.92 30.94 -14.55
CA LEU A 258 12.79 29.52 -14.23
C LEU A 258 11.53 28.90 -14.83
N ILE A 259 10.39 29.61 -14.83
CA ILE A 259 9.17 29.20 -15.55
C ILE A 259 9.44 29.11 -17.06
N GLY A 260 10.30 29.98 -17.60
CA GLY A 260 10.77 29.92 -18.98
C GLY A 260 11.41 28.57 -19.34
N LEU A 261 12.14 27.95 -18.42
CA LEU A 261 12.67 26.59 -18.60
C LEU A 261 11.55 25.56 -18.72
N PHE A 262 10.51 25.63 -17.87
CA PHE A 262 9.37 24.72 -17.96
C PHE A 262 8.67 24.86 -19.32
N LYS A 263 8.44 26.10 -19.77
CA LYS A 263 7.85 26.36 -21.10
C LYS A 263 8.70 25.79 -22.23
N LYS A 264 10.01 25.98 -22.21
CA LYS A 264 10.94 25.38 -23.18
C LYS A 264 10.77 23.87 -23.22
N TYR A 265 10.83 23.19 -22.08
CA TYR A 265 10.80 21.73 -22.01
C TYR A 265 9.40 21.09 -22.09
N THR A 266 8.33 21.89 -22.09
CA THR A 266 7.03 21.41 -22.59
C THR A 266 7.01 21.22 -24.11
N ARG A 267 7.95 21.83 -24.84
CA ARG A 267 8.05 21.80 -26.31
C ARG A 267 9.29 21.10 -26.84
N GLU A 268 10.33 20.99 -26.02
CA GLU A 268 11.60 20.35 -26.34
C GLU A 268 11.86 19.17 -25.40
N LYS A 269 12.48 18.10 -25.92
CA LYS A 269 12.86 16.94 -25.11
C LYS A 269 14.12 17.24 -24.30
N THR A 270 14.17 16.76 -23.06
CA THR A 270 15.32 16.90 -22.15
C THR A 270 15.37 15.73 -21.16
N SER A 271 16.45 15.63 -20.40
CA SER A 271 16.49 14.85 -19.16
C SER A 271 16.16 15.75 -17.96
N LEU A 272 15.71 15.14 -16.84
CA LEU A 272 15.53 15.87 -15.58
C LEU A 272 16.87 16.40 -15.05
N GLU A 273 17.98 15.69 -15.28
CA GLU A 273 19.30 16.17 -14.90
C GLU A 273 19.67 17.47 -15.63
N ASN A 274 19.42 17.56 -16.94
CA ASN A 274 19.67 18.77 -17.71
C ASN A 274 18.78 19.93 -17.27
N LEU A 275 17.49 19.67 -17.00
CA LEU A 275 16.55 20.67 -16.49
C LEU A 275 17.05 21.28 -15.18
N PHE A 276 17.45 20.43 -14.21
CA PHE A 276 17.92 20.90 -12.90
C PHE A 276 19.28 21.59 -13.00
N ASN A 277 20.17 21.15 -13.90
CA ASN A 277 21.44 21.81 -14.16
C ASN A 277 21.26 23.20 -14.80
N GLU A 278 20.34 23.36 -15.76
CA GLU A 278 20.00 24.67 -16.33
C GLU A 278 19.35 25.59 -15.29
N ALA A 279 18.46 25.06 -14.44
CA ALA A 279 17.88 25.79 -13.33
C ALA A 279 18.93 26.24 -12.31
N LEU A 280 19.90 25.38 -11.98
CA LEU A 280 21.03 25.71 -11.11
C LEU A 280 21.87 26.86 -11.67
N ARG A 281 22.21 26.82 -12.96
CA ARG A 281 22.97 27.90 -13.62
C ARG A 281 22.18 29.20 -13.64
N THR A 282 20.87 29.14 -13.91
CA THR A 282 19.98 30.31 -13.92
C THR A 282 19.85 30.94 -12.54
N LEU A 283 19.68 30.10 -11.51
CA LEU A 283 19.59 30.53 -10.11
C LEU A 283 20.90 31.18 -9.66
N THR A 284 22.02 30.46 -9.79
CA THR A 284 23.34 30.92 -9.32
C THR A 284 23.81 32.20 -10.00
N SER A 285 23.63 32.33 -11.32
CA SER A 285 23.97 33.56 -12.05
C SER A 285 23.16 34.77 -11.58
N SER A 286 21.88 34.58 -11.26
CA SER A 286 20.99 35.67 -10.84
C SER A 286 21.21 36.11 -9.38
N ILE A 287 21.64 35.20 -8.50
CA ILE A 287 21.85 35.50 -7.07
C ILE A 287 23.29 35.85 -6.71
N LYS A 288 24.26 35.66 -7.61
CA LYS A 288 25.70 35.85 -7.34
C LYS A 288 26.02 37.25 -6.83
N ASP A 289 25.53 38.30 -7.49
CA ASP A 289 25.83 39.67 -7.06
C ASP A 289 25.04 40.08 -5.81
N LYS A 290 23.91 39.41 -5.57
CA LYS A 290 22.99 39.66 -4.45
C LYS A 290 23.42 38.94 -3.16
N SER A 291 24.21 37.87 -3.29
CA SER A 291 24.71 37.10 -2.16
C SER A 291 25.59 37.91 -1.21
N LYS A 292 26.17 39.03 -1.68
CA LYS A 292 26.93 39.98 -0.86
C LYS A 292 26.16 40.47 0.37
N ASN A 293 24.82 40.44 0.33
CA ASN A 293 23.97 40.73 1.48
C ASN A 293 23.08 39.52 1.83
N VAL A 294 23.37 38.86 2.96
CA VAL A 294 22.64 37.67 3.45
C VAL A 294 21.14 37.93 3.59
N LEU A 295 20.75 39.11 4.07
CA LEU A 295 19.33 39.43 4.29
C LEU A 295 18.60 39.55 2.95
N VAL A 296 19.23 40.12 1.94
CA VAL A 296 18.68 40.20 0.58
C VAL A 296 18.59 38.80 -0.03
N LEU A 297 19.65 38.00 0.08
CA LEU A 297 19.66 36.61 -0.39
C LEU A 297 18.55 35.78 0.26
N ARG A 298 18.44 35.82 1.59
CA ARG A 298 17.36 35.15 2.34
C ARG A 298 15.99 35.54 1.82
N ARG A 299 15.74 36.85 1.64
CA ARG A 299 14.46 37.36 1.15
C ARG A 299 14.13 36.87 -0.26
N ILE A 300 15.09 36.90 -1.20
CA ILE A 300 14.89 36.37 -2.56
C ILE A 300 14.50 34.90 -2.50
N LEU A 301 15.23 34.09 -1.74
CA LEU A 301 14.97 32.66 -1.61
C LEU A 301 13.61 32.38 -0.94
N SER A 302 13.26 33.14 0.10
CA SER A 302 11.95 33.07 0.75
C SER A 302 10.80 33.43 -0.20
N PHE A 303 10.97 34.41 -1.08
CA PHE A 303 9.96 34.74 -2.09
C PHE A 303 9.84 33.70 -3.21
N LEU A 304 10.93 32.98 -3.53
CA LEU A 304 10.93 31.93 -4.55
C LEU A 304 10.35 30.60 -4.06
N ALA A 305 10.76 30.14 -2.87
CA ALA A 305 10.44 28.80 -2.37
C ALA A 305 9.56 28.80 -1.10
N GLY A 306 9.41 29.95 -0.45
CA GLY A 306 8.75 30.06 0.86
C GLY A 306 9.73 29.92 2.03
N GLU A 307 9.56 30.76 3.04
CA GLU A 307 10.45 30.81 4.21
C GLU A 307 10.54 29.46 4.96
N GLU A 308 9.41 28.77 5.16
CA GLU A 308 9.40 27.46 5.80
C GLU A 308 10.23 26.41 5.05
N ARG A 309 10.26 26.44 3.70
CA ARG A 309 11.04 25.47 2.92
C ARG A 309 12.54 25.73 3.08
N ILE A 310 12.94 27.01 3.09
CA ILE A 310 14.34 27.41 3.30
C ILE A 310 14.80 27.04 4.71
N GLU A 311 13.99 27.28 5.74
CA GLU A 311 14.34 26.96 7.13
C GLU A 311 14.43 25.44 7.38
N ARG A 312 13.55 24.63 6.79
CA ARG A 312 13.56 23.16 6.92
C ARG A 312 14.86 22.49 6.47
N LEU A 313 15.58 23.12 5.56
CA LEU A 313 16.79 22.53 4.97
C LEU A 313 18.02 22.73 5.83
N GLY A 314 17.95 23.59 6.86
CA GLY A 314 19.13 24.01 7.60
C GLY A 314 20.21 24.59 6.68
N ILE A 315 19.83 25.18 5.54
CA ILE A 315 20.79 25.82 4.63
C ILE A 315 21.46 26.93 5.41
N ASP A 316 22.76 26.77 5.64
CA ASP A 316 23.56 27.83 6.21
C ASP A 316 23.70 28.95 5.17
N LEU A 317 22.87 29.97 5.32
CA LEU A 317 22.86 31.13 4.43
C LEU A 317 24.19 31.89 4.47
N SER A 318 24.97 31.75 5.54
CA SER A 318 26.32 32.31 5.62
C SER A 318 27.30 31.51 4.74
N MET A 319 27.18 30.18 4.69
CA MET A 319 27.93 29.34 3.75
C MET A 319 27.56 29.62 2.30
N LEU A 320 26.25 29.77 2.03
CA LEU A 320 25.75 30.11 0.70
C LEU A 320 26.26 31.49 0.24
N GLN A 321 26.28 32.48 1.15
CA GLN A 321 26.88 33.79 0.90
C GLN A 321 28.37 33.66 0.58
N ALA A 322 29.14 33.05 1.47
CA ALA A 322 30.60 32.95 1.35
C ALA A 322 31.02 32.28 0.02
N ALA A 323 30.27 31.27 -0.40
CA ALA A 323 30.53 30.57 -1.64
C ALA A 323 30.16 31.35 -2.91
N LEU A 324 29.11 32.18 -2.85
CA LEU A 324 28.63 32.96 -3.99
C LEU A 324 29.32 34.32 -4.12
N SER A 325 29.79 34.92 -3.02
CA SER A 325 30.47 36.23 -2.99
C SER A 325 31.88 36.19 -3.60
N GLY A 326 32.48 34.99 -3.72
CA GLY A 326 33.65 34.75 -4.55
C GLY A 326 34.99 35.21 -3.96
N GLU A 327 35.12 35.38 -2.65
CA GLU A 327 36.43 35.70 -2.03
C GLU A 327 37.44 34.55 -2.11
N THR A 328 36.98 33.32 -2.40
CA THR A 328 37.80 32.23 -2.93
C THR A 328 36.87 31.22 -3.60
N SER A 329 37.09 30.86 -4.87
CA SER A 329 36.19 29.92 -5.52
C SER A 329 36.37 28.54 -4.87
N SER A 330 35.28 27.82 -4.60
CA SER A 330 35.35 26.44 -4.09
C SER A 330 36.25 25.55 -4.95
N LYS A 331 36.37 25.86 -6.25
CA LYS A 331 37.31 25.20 -7.16
C LYS A 331 38.77 25.54 -6.89
N ASP A 332 39.07 26.77 -6.48
CA ASP A 332 40.45 27.22 -6.17
C ASP A 332 40.92 26.59 -4.84
N VAL A 333 39.98 26.46 -3.91
CA VAL A 333 40.20 25.72 -2.66
C VAL A 333 40.42 24.23 -2.98
N LEU A 334 39.50 23.60 -3.73
CA LEU A 334 39.62 22.18 -4.11
C LEU A 334 40.83 21.89 -5.02
N SER A 335 41.28 22.81 -5.86
CA SER A 335 42.49 22.64 -6.68
C SER A 335 43.74 22.68 -5.82
N LYS A 336 43.84 23.64 -4.89
CA LYS A 336 44.92 23.67 -3.90
C LYS A 336 44.91 22.43 -3.01
N PHE A 337 43.74 21.88 -2.68
CA PHE A 337 43.62 20.61 -1.97
C PHE A 337 44.15 19.42 -2.78
N LYS A 338 43.86 19.36 -4.08
CA LYS A 338 44.45 18.37 -4.98
C LYS A 338 45.97 18.52 -5.09
N GLU A 339 46.48 19.75 -5.14
CA GLU A 339 47.92 20.04 -5.13
C GLU A 339 48.61 19.56 -3.84
N LEU A 340 47.91 19.61 -2.71
CA LEU A 340 48.35 19.09 -1.41
C LEU A 340 48.13 17.57 -1.24
N GLY A 341 47.58 16.87 -2.25
CA GLY A 341 47.31 15.43 -2.19
C GLY A 341 46.13 15.02 -1.28
N ILE A 342 45.29 15.97 -0.89
CA ILE A 342 44.14 15.75 0.01
C ILE A 342 42.86 15.63 -0.83
N SER A 343 42.14 14.52 -0.70
CA SER A 343 40.87 14.31 -1.39
C SER A 343 39.69 15.04 -0.72
N LYS A 344 38.57 15.20 -1.43
CA LYS A 344 37.32 15.75 -0.86
C LYS A 344 36.82 14.90 0.32
N SER A 345 37.00 13.58 0.28
CA SER A 345 36.68 12.66 1.37
C SER A 345 37.56 12.87 2.59
N ASP A 346 38.87 13.09 2.39
CA ASP A 346 39.80 13.36 3.50
C ASP A 346 39.43 14.67 4.20
N LEU A 347 39.13 15.71 3.41
CA LEU A 347 38.69 17.00 3.96
C LEU A 347 37.37 16.88 4.73
N SER A 348 36.41 16.10 4.23
CA SER A 348 35.15 15.81 4.94
C SER A 348 35.41 15.10 6.28
N PHE A 349 36.33 14.14 6.31
CA PHE A 349 36.71 13.42 7.52
C PHE A 349 37.41 14.31 8.54
N MET A 350 38.32 15.18 8.08
CA MET A 350 38.99 16.18 8.92
C MET A 350 37.97 17.15 9.55
N LEU A 351 36.98 17.61 8.78
CA LEU A 351 35.91 18.50 9.27
C LEU A 351 34.97 17.82 10.26
N GLU A 352 34.65 16.52 10.09
CA GLU A 352 33.83 15.79 11.05
C GLU A 352 34.53 15.66 12.40
N ARG A 353 35.84 15.35 12.38
CA ARG A 353 36.70 15.34 13.57
C ARG A 353 36.77 16.74 14.20
N TYR A 354 36.88 17.81 13.40
CA TYR A 354 36.81 19.19 13.89
C TYR A 354 35.50 19.51 14.63
N LYS A 355 34.35 19.09 14.08
CA LYS A 355 33.02 19.28 14.71
C LYS A 355 32.94 18.64 16.10
N ARG A 356 33.74 17.60 16.40
CA ARG A 356 33.84 17.03 17.75
C ARG A 356 34.57 17.97 18.72
N LEU A 357 35.67 18.58 18.29
CA LEU A 357 36.39 19.61 19.07
C LEU A 357 35.55 20.87 19.29
N GLU A 358 34.84 21.31 18.26
CA GLU A 358 33.97 22.50 18.31
C GLU A 358 32.87 22.34 19.36
N ARG A 359 32.28 21.15 19.47
CA ARG A 359 31.31 20.83 20.54
C ARG A 359 31.91 20.94 21.95
N VAL A 360 33.15 20.48 22.15
CA VAL A 360 33.85 20.62 23.44
C VAL A 360 34.08 22.10 23.76
N ARG A 361 34.50 22.90 22.78
CA ARG A 361 34.69 24.37 22.94
C ARG A 361 33.40 25.11 23.25
N SER A 362 32.30 24.81 22.55
CA SER A 362 30.98 25.43 22.79
C SER A 362 30.49 25.11 24.21
N VAL A 363 30.60 23.86 24.65
CA VAL A 363 30.24 23.48 26.04
C VAL A 363 31.12 24.20 27.07
N LEU A 364 32.42 24.30 26.82
CA LEU A 364 33.34 25.04 27.68
C LEU A 364 32.94 26.52 27.78
N THR A 365 32.69 27.18 26.66
CA THR A 365 32.44 28.63 26.60
C THR A 365 31.03 29.03 27.02
N GLU A 366 30.00 28.28 26.63
CA GLU A 366 28.60 28.62 26.89
C GLU A 366 28.10 28.13 28.25
N LYS A 367 28.62 27.00 28.74
CA LYS A 367 28.05 26.32 29.92
C LYS A 367 29.02 26.25 31.09
N VAL A 368 30.25 25.78 30.86
CA VAL A 368 31.18 25.46 31.95
C VAL A 368 31.87 26.72 32.50
N ILE A 369 32.48 27.54 31.65
CA ILE A 369 33.20 28.76 32.08
C ILE A 369 32.26 29.74 32.81
N PRO A 370 31.05 30.08 32.29
CA PRO A 370 30.12 30.97 32.99
C PRO A 370 29.69 30.41 34.35
N ARG A 371 29.46 29.09 34.45
CA ARG A 371 29.09 28.42 35.70
C ARG A 371 30.20 28.46 36.74
N LEU A 372 31.44 28.17 36.35
CA LEU A 372 32.59 28.21 37.25
C LEU A 372 32.89 29.63 37.74
N ARG A 373 32.71 30.64 36.88
CA ARG A 373 32.76 32.05 37.30
C ARG A 373 31.67 32.39 38.30
N GLY A 374 30.44 31.90 38.08
CA GLY A 374 29.32 32.05 39.02
C GLY A 374 29.57 31.38 40.38
N GLN A 375 30.50 30.42 40.45
CA GLN A 375 30.94 29.75 41.68
C GLN A 375 32.19 30.40 42.33
N GLY A 376 32.68 31.52 41.78
CA GLY A 376 33.82 32.28 42.33
C GLY A 376 35.20 31.87 41.81
N TYR A 377 35.29 31.00 40.80
CA TYR A 377 36.57 30.63 40.18
C TYR A 377 36.97 31.62 39.08
N SER A 378 38.23 32.06 39.08
CA SER A 378 38.78 32.94 38.04
C SER A 378 39.23 32.14 36.81
N VAL A 379 38.28 31.79 35.93
CA VAL A 379 38.53 31.07 34.68
C VAL A 379 38.21 31.97 33.49
N HIS A 380 39.23 32.42 32.77
CA HIS A 380 39.09 33.31 31.61
C HIS A 380 39.24 32.56 30.28
N THR A 381 40.33 31.80 30.13
CA THR A 381 40.62 30.96 28.97
C THR A 381 41.06 29.58 29.46
N VAL A 382 40.76 28.55 28.67
CA VAL A 382 41.03 27.15 29.00
C VAL A 382 41.89 26.55 27.91
N ASN A 383 43.06 26.00 28.27
CA ASN A 383 43.90 25.28 27.31
C ASN A 383 43.29 23.88 27.07
N LEU A 384 42.98 23.55 25.81
CA LEU A 384 42.41 22.26 25.45
C LEU A 384 43.39 21.10 25.58
N GLU A 385 44.69 21.38 25.65
CA GLU A 385 45.72 20.36 25.87
C GLU A 385 45.53 19.60 27.19
N MET A 386 44.83 20.18 28.18
CA MET A 386 44.54 19.50 29.45
C MET A 386 43.72 18.22 29.26
N PHE A 387 42.93 18.08 28.19
CA PHE A 387 42.20 16.84 27.88
C PHE A 387 43.11 15.71 27.38
N THR A 388 44.36 16.01 27.01
CA THR A 388 45.35 15.02 26.56
C THR A 388 46.22 14.46 27.69
N VAL A 389 46.07 15.02 28.89
CA VAL A 389 46.90 14.72 30.07
C VAL A 389 46.15 13.77 31.01
N PRO A 390 46.80 12.73 31.56
CA PRO A 390 46.16 11.83 32.51
C PRO A 390 45.77 12.55 33.82
N PRO A 391 44.70 12.13 34.51
CA PRO A 391 44.15 12.81 35.69
C PRO A 391 45.17 13.07 36.81
N SER A 392 46.15 12.18 36.95
CA SER A 392 47.21 12.27 37.97
C SER A 392 48.18 13.45 37.80
N LYS A 393 48.17 14.11 36.64
CA LYS A 393 49.03 15.26 36.32
C LYS A 393 48.27 16.58 36.15
N LEU A 394 46.96 16.57 36.35
CA LEU A 394 46.12 17.76 36.24
C LEU A 394 46.16 18.58 37.53
N SER A 395 46.12 19.90 37.41
CA SER A 395 45.84 20.78 38.54
C SER A 395 44.41 20.58 39.04
N LYS A 396 44.15 20.91 40.31
CA LYS A 396 42.81 20.82 40.91
C LYS A 396 41.74 21.62 40.12
N LEU A 397 42.14 22.70 39.47
CA LEU A 397 41.25 23.53 38.65
C LEU A 397 40.93 22.85 37.31
N GLU A 398 41.92 22.26 36.64
CA GLU A 398 41.73 21.53 35.38
C GLU A 398 40.88 20.27 35.58
N GLU A 399 41.10 19.54 36.67
CA GLU A 399 40.27 18.39 37.05
C GLU A 399 38.81 18.79 37.26
N LEU A 400 38.57 19.94 37.90
CA LEU A 400 37.24 20.49 38.13
C LEU A 400 36.57 20.92 36.80
N ILE A 401 37.32 21.52 35.87
CA ILE A 401 36.82 21.88 34.54
C ILE A 401 36.44 20.63 33.73
N ILE A 402 37.30 19.60 33.72
CA ILE A 402 37.03 18.34 32.98
C ILE A 402 35.82 17.62 33.56
N ASN A 403 35.68 17.56 34.89
CA ASN A 403 34.54 16.95 35.54
C ASN A 403 33.23 17.69 35.25
N GLU A 404 33.27 19.02 35.13
CA GLU A 404 32.10 19.80 34.77
C GLU A 404 31.73 19.63 33.28
N VAL A 405 32.71 19.54 32.38
CA VAL A 405 32.47 19.19 30.96
C VAL A 405 31.86 17.80 30.82
N LYS A 406 32.33 16.81 31.59
CA LYS A 406 31.81 15.43 31.61
C LYS A 406 30.32 15.34 31.98
N LYS A 407 29.78 16.33 32.69
CA LYS A 407 28.33 16.40 33.01
C LYS A 407 27.47 16.80 31.82
N HIS A 408 28.06 17.42 30.79
CA HIS A 408 27.35 17.94 29.63
C HIS A 408 27.60 17.14 28.35
N ILE A 409 28.81 16.59 28.20
CA ILE A 409 29.23 15.77 27.07
C ILE A 409 30.17 14.66 27.54
N SER A 410 30.25 13.56 26.79
CA SER A 410 31.30 12.56 27.00
C SER A 410 32.54 12.99 26.19
N PRO A 411 33.59 13.56 26.80
CA PRO A 411 34.77 13.96 26.06
C PRO A 411 35.52 12.72 25.54
N PRO A 412 36.14 12.80 24.35
CA PRO A 412 37.00 11.74 23.83
C PRO A 412 38.12 11.35 24.81
N PRO A 413 38.61 10.10 24.77
CA PRO A 413 39.80 9.70 25.54
C PRO A 413 41.03 10.54 25.15
N PRO A 414 42.05 10.66 26.04
CA PRO A 414 43.19 11.55 25.83
C PRO A 414 43.98 11.33 24.53
N GLU A 415 44.07 10.08 24.07
CA GLU A 415 44.73 9.73 22.80
C GLU A 415 43.93 10.20 21.58
N GLU A 416 42.61 9.94 21.56
CA GLU A 416 41.71 10.45 20.52
C GLU A 416 41.69 11.99 20.54
N PHE A 417 41.72 12.62 21.72
CA PHE A 417 41.77 14.08 21.85
C PHE A 417 43.08 14.68 21.28
N ARG A 418 44.21 13.97 21.42
CA ARG A 418 45.49 14.36 20.81
C ARG A 418 45.39 14.32 19.29
N GLU A 419 44.85 13.24 18.72
CA GLU A 419 44.60 13.16 17.27
C GLU A 419 43.70 14.29 16.76
N LEU A 420 42.68 14.67 17.55
CA LEU A 420 41.80 15.78 17.20
C LEU A 420 42.56 17.11 17.14
N LEU A 421 43.44 17.40 18.11
CA LEU A 421 44.26 18.61 18.13
C LEU A 421 45.28 18.62 16.97
N GLU A 422 45.88 17.48 16.64
CA GLU A 422 46.75 17.33 15.47
C GLU A 422 46.01 17.55 14.15
N ASN A 423 44.76 17.09 14.06
CA ASN A 423 43.87 17.36 12.94
C ASN A 423 43.54 18.87 12.84
N GLU A 424 43.28 19.55 13.96
CA GLU A 424 43.10 21.02 13.99
C GLU A 424 44.36 21.76 13.50
N ALA A 425 45.54 21.37 13.97
CA ALA A 425 46.80 21.95 13.53
C ALA A 425 47.04 21.72 12.02
N SER A 426 46.66 20.56 11.51
CA SER A 426 46.73 20.24 10.09
C SER A 426 45.78 21.11 9.25
N MET A 427 44.52 21.30 9.70
CA MET A 427 43.59 22.23 9.04
C MET A 427 44.08 23.67 9.08
N ARG A 428 44.74 24.11 10.16
CA ARG A 428 45.33 25.47 10.23
C ARG A 428 46.45 25.67 9.21
N LYS A 429 47.38 24.71 9.08
CA LYS A 429 48.43 24.77 8.04
C LYS A 429 47.84 24.87 6.63
N ILE A 430 46.74 24.15 6.41
CA ILE A 430 46.00 24.17 5.14
C ILE A 430 45.36 25.55 4.92
N LEU A 431 44.72 26.12 5.94
CA LEU A 431 44.13 27.45 5.93
C LEU A 431 45.18 28.56 5.68
N ASP A 432 46.35 28.44 6.30
CA ASP A 432 47.49 29.35 6.08
C ASP A 432 47.94 29.34 4.61
N THR A 433 47.92 28.17 3.96
CA THR A 433 48.22 28.00 2.52
C THR A 433 47.14 28.63 1.62
N LEU A 434 45.91 28.74 2.14
CA LEU A 434 44.80 29.42 1.47
C LEU A 434 44.79 30.94 1.75
N GLY A 435 45.62 31.44 2.67
CA GLY A 435 45.65 32.84 3.06
C GLY A 435 44.42 33.27 3.88
N THR A 436 43.75 32.33 4.55
CA THR A 436 42.56 32.58 5.38
C THR A 436 42.71 31.88 6.72
N THR A 437 42.08 32.39 7.77
CA THR A 437 41.99 31.73 9.08
C THR A 437 40.63 31.10 9.33
N ASP A 438 39.69 31.23 8.40
CA ASP A 438 38.30 30.82 8.58
C ASP A 438 38.07 29.37 8.16
N ILE A 439 37.89 28.49 9.15
CA ILE A 439 37.57 27.06 8.95
C ILE A 439 36.23 26.88 8.21
N ASN A 440 35.31 27.85 8.27
CA ASN A 440 34.06 27.77 7.51
C ASN A 440 34.31 27.78 6.01
N MET A 441 35.42 28.33 5.51
CA MET A 441 35.80 28.24 4.10
C MET A 441 36.06 26.78 3.66
N LEU A 442 36.58 25.94 4.55
CA LEU A 442 36.77 24.51 4.29
C LEU A 442 35.43 23.77 4.28
N LYS A 443 34.56 24.08 5.25
CA LYS A 443 33.18 23.53 5.30
C LYS A 443 32.42 23.88 4.02
N VAL A 444 32.49 25.14 3.59
CA VAL A 444 31.93 25.63 2.32
C VAL A 444 32.48 24.85 1.14
N ALA A 445 33.80 24.68 1.01
CA ALA A 445 34.38 23.96 -0.13
C ALA A 445 33.89 22.50 -0.26
N VAL A 446 33.62 21.82 0.86
CA VAL A 446 33.10 20.44 0.86
C VAL A 446 31.60 20.38 0.59
N GLU A 447 30.82 21.22 1.29
CA GLU A 447 29.36 21.11 1.33
C GLU A 447 28.66 21.98 0.25
N PHE A 448 29.35 22.92 -0.40
CA PHE A 448 28.74 23.91 -1.30
C PHE A 448 27.96 23.31 -2.47
N GLU A 449 28.51 22.33 -3.18
CA GLU A 449 27.82 21.69 -4.31
C GLU A 449 26.52 21.02 -3.87
N VAL A 450 26.54 20.39 -2.68
CA VAL A 450 25.37 19.72 -2.09
C VAL A 450 24.34 20.77 -1.66
N THR A 451 24.78 21.87 -1.04
CA THR A 451 23.91 22.99 -0.65
C THR A 451 23.23 23.63 -1.86
N LEU A 452 23.96 23.84 -2.96
CA LEU A 452 23.40 24.37 -4.20
C LEU A 452 22.40 23.42 -4.86
N ASP A 453 22.73 22.12 -4.93
CA ASP A 453 21.82 21.10 -5.48
C ASP A 453 20.52 21.05 -4.65
N ASN A 454 20.63 21.04 -3.31
CA ASN A 454 19.48 21.09 -2.42
C ASN A 454 18.65 22.37 -2.61
N LEU A 455 19.29 23.52 -2.74
CA LEU A 455 18.61 24.80 -2.97
C LEU A 455 17.80 24.77 -4.27
N VAL A 456 18.41 24.33 -5.37
CA VAL A 456 17.74 24.24 -6.67
C VAL A 456 16.58 23.27 -6.62
N ARG A 457 16.75 22.12 -5.96
CA ARG A 457 15.65 21.15 -5.80
C ARG A 457 14.43 21.76 -5.15
N GLN A 458 14.63 22.64 -4.17
CA GLN A 458 13.56 23.24 -3.39
C GLN A 458 12.84 24.36 -4.15
N VAL A 459 13.60 25.16 -4.89
CA VAL A 459 13.04 26.13 -5.84
C VAL A 459 12.23 25.40 -6.92
N MET A 460 12.80 24.34 -7.51
CA MET A 460 12.14 23.55 -8.55
C MET A 460 10.90 22.83 -8.02
N GLN A 461 10.96 22.29 -6.80
CA GLN A 461 9.82 21.70 -6.12
C GLN A 461 8.69 22.72 -5.91
N ALA A 462 9.00 23.94 -5.47
CA ALA A 462 8.00 24.99 -5.30
C ALA A 462 7.35 25.35 -6.64
N LEU A 463 8.12 25.45 -7.72
CA LEU A 463 7.60 25.68 -9.08
C LEU A 463 6.70 24.53 -9.55
N PHE A 464 7.14 23.27 -9.40
CA PHE A 464 6.31 22.10 -9.70
C PHE A 464 5.02 22.11 -8.88
N PHE A 465 5.10 22.38 -7.57
CA PHE A 465 3.93 22.49 -6.74
C PHE A 465 2.94 23.49 -7.35
N GLU A 466 3.36 24.67 -7.78
CA GLU A 466 2.46 25.67 -8.35
C GLU A 466 1.81 25.29 -9.70
N CYS A 467 2.40 24.39 -10.50
CA CYS A 467 1.85 23.98 -11.82
C CYS A 467 1.32 22.53 -11.90
N LEU A 468 1.05 21.88 -10.77
CA LEU A 468 0.56 20.48 -10.73
C LEU A 468 -0.92 20.34 -10.33
N ALA A 469 -1.73 21.40 -10.44
CA ALA A 469 -3.14 21.36 -10.04
C ALA A 469 -3.93 20.27 -10.80
N HIS A 470 -3.91 20.29 -12.14
CA HIS A 470 -4.66 19.31 -12.93
C HIS A 470 -4.05 17.91 -12.85
N ALA A 471 -2.72 17.78 -12.82
CA ALA A 471 -2.05 16.51 -12.61
C ALA A 471 -2.47 15.84 -11.28
N SER A 472 -2.61 16.65 -10.23
CA SER A 472 -3.07 16.16 -8.93
C SER A 472 -4.53 15.70 -8.97
N ARG A 473 -5.42 16.45 -9.63
CA ARG A 473 -6.83 16.03 -9.82
C ARG A 473 -6.94 14.69 -10.54
N VAL A 474 -6.14 14.43 -11.57
CA VAL A 474 -6.15 13.13 -12.25
C VAL A 474 -5.81 12.01 -11.29
N VAL A 475 -4.74 12.15 -10.49
CA VAL A 475 -4.35 11.14 -9.49
C VAL A 475 -5.43 10.98 -8.40
N GLU A 476 -6.05 12.07 -7.97
CA GLU A 476 -7.16 12.04 -7.01
C GLU A 476 -8.38 11.30 -7.56
N LEU A 477 -8.70 11.42 -8.85
CA LEU A 477 -9.78 10.64 -9.49
C LEU A 477 -9.52 9.13 -9.39
N TYR A 478 -8.27 8.69 -9.58
CA TYR A 478 -7.92 7.27 -9.39
C TYR A 478 -8.12 6.83 -7.94
N ASN A 479 -7.73 7.67 -6.97
CA ASN A 479 -7.96 7.39 -5.56
C ASN A 479 -9.46 7.29 -5.25
N ARG A 480 -10.26 8.22 -5.79
CA ARG A 480 -11.72 8.23 -5.64
C ARG A 480 -12.34 6.97 -6.18
N LEU A 481 -12.04 6.61 -7.43
CA LEU A 481 -12.63 5.44 -8.08
C LEU A 481 -12.19 4.12 -7.42
N LYS A 482 -10.99 4.07 -6.83
CA LYS A 482 -10.58 2.90 -6.02
C LYS A 482 -11.49 2.72 -4.81
N LYS A 483 -11.71 3.80 -4.04
CA LYS A 483 -12.59 3.77 -2.87
C LYS A 483 -14.04 3.51 -3.25
N ASP A 484 -14.49 4.07 -4.37
CA ASP A 484 -15.81 3.73 -4.90
C ASP A 484 -15.88 2.25 -5.27
N SER A 485 -14.84 1.65 -5.87
CA SER A 485 -14.85 0.20 -6.11
C SER A 485 -15.00 -0.62 -4.82
N GLU A 486 -14.43 -0.16 -3.70
CA GLU A 486 -14.65 -0.77 -2.39
C GLU A 486 -16.11 -0.60 -1.94
N ARG A 487 -16.70 0.59 -2.10
CA ARG A 487 -18.12 0.85 -1.84
C ARG A 487 -19.04 -0.03 -2.70
N PHE A 488 -18.77 -0.16 -4.00
CA PHE A 488 -19.51 -0.98 -4.94
C PHE A 488 -19.55 -2.45 -4.50
N LYS A 489 -18.43 -2.99 -3.99
CA LYS A 489 -18.38 -4.36 -3.46
C LYS A 489 -19.26 -4.54 -2.24
N ILE A 490 -19.29 -3.55 -1.35
CA ILE A 490 -20.18 -3.57 -0.17
C ILE A 490 -21.64 -3.54 -0.63
N PHE A 491 -21.99 -2.63 -1.55
CA PHE A 491 -23.34 -2.55 -2.13
C PHE A 491 -23.76 -3.87 -2.79
N PHE A 492 -22.91 -4.46 -3.62
CA PHE A 492 -23.19 -5.71 -4.28
C PHE A 492 -23.51 -6.86 -3.30
N LYS A 493 -22.72 -6.98 -2.22
CA LYS A 493 -22.98 -7.98 -1.18
C LYS A 493 -24.37 -7.78 -0.57
N VAL A 494 -24.70 -6.54 -0.24
CA VAL A 494 -25.97 -6.17 0.37
C VAL A 494 -27.16 -6.35 -0.60
N VAL A 495 -26.96 -6.14 -1.90
CA VAL A 495 -27.98 -6.34 -2.96
C VAL A 495 -28.31 -7.82 -3.16
N ILE A 496 -27.31 -8.71 -3.18
CA ILE A 496 -27.55 -10.16 -3.35
C ILE A 496 -28.21 -10.77 -2.13
N GLU A 497 -27.78 -10.36 -0.93
CA GLU A 497 -28.27 -10.93 0.33
C GLU A 497 -29.70 -10.44 0.67
N GLU A 498 -30.21 -9.42 -0.02
CA GLU A 498 -31.53 -8.83 0.23
C GLU A 498 -32.68 -9.64 -0.40
N PRO A 499 -33.57 -10.28 0.39
CA PRO A 499 -34.72 -10.99 -0.14
C PRO A 499 -35.84 -10.06 -0.66
N ASP A 500 -35.99 -8.85 -0.12
CA ASP A 500 -37.05 -7.92 -0.53
C ASP A 500 -36.67 -7.21 -1.84
N VAL A 501 -37.49 -7.38 -2.87
CA VAL A 501 -37.30 -6.80 -4.20
C VAL A 501 -37.29 -5.27 -4.15
N ASN A 502 -38.14 -4.63 -3.34
CA ASN A 502 -38.22 -3.18 -3.25
C ASN A 502 -36.95 -2.60 -2.63
N ILE A 503 -36.47 -3.21 -1.54
CA ILE A 503 -35.23 -2.79 -0.87
C ILE A 503 -34.03 -3.03 -1.80
N ARG A 504 -34.03 -4.13 -2.56
CA ARG A 504 -33.02 -4.40 -3.57
C ARG A 504 -32.97 -3.32 -4.65
N CYS A 505 -34.13 -2.93 -5.19
CA CYS A 505 -34.21 -1.85 -6.19
C CYS A 505 -33.68 -0.52 -5.64
N VAL A 506 -33.98 -0.16 -4.39
CA VAL A 506 -33.43 1.06 -3.76
C VAL A 506 -31.90 0.98 -3.65
N LYS A 507 -31.35 -0.17 -3.26
CA LYS A 507 -29.91 -0.37 -3.17
C LYS A 507 -29.20 -0.36 -4.53
N GLU A 508 -29.85 -0.89 -5.56
CA GLU A 508 -29.37 -0.78 -6.95
C GLU A 508 -29.37 0.68 -7.43
N GLU A 509 -30.42 1.44 -7.10
CA GLU A 509 -30.50 2.88 -7.42
C GLU A 509 -29.35 3.67 -6.77
N MET A 510 -28.94 3.32 -5.55
CA MET A 510 -27.77 3.94 -4.92
C MET A 510 -26.46 3.73 -5.70
N LEU A 511 -26.28 2.58 -6.37
CA LEU A 511 -25.13 2.36 -7.26
C LEU A 511 -25.19 3.30 -8.47
N VAL A 512 -26.39 3.51 -9.04
CA VAL A 512 -26.62 4.42 -10.16
C VAL A 512 -26.32 5.86 -9.72
N GLU A 513 -26.83 6.30 -8.57
CA GLU A 513 -26.55 7.62 -7.99
C GLU A 513 -25.05 7.84 -7.77
N LEU A 514 -24.33 6.83 -7.27
CA LEU A 514 -22.89 6.92 -7.06
C LEU A 514 -22.13 7.11 -8.39
N ILE A 515 -22.52 6.40 -9.45
CA ILE A 515 -21.95 6.56 -10.80
C ILE A 515 -22.25 7.95 -11.36
N ILE A 516 -23.50 8.43 -11.23
CA ILE A 516 -23.90 9.76 -11.67
C ILE A 516 -23.05 10.83 -10.96
N ARG A 517 -22.86 10.72 -9.64
CA ARG A 517 -21.99 11.63 -8.87
C ARG A 517 -20.56 11.64 -9.42
N ARG A 518 -20.01 10.48 -9.80
CA ARG A 518 -18.67 10.42 -10.41
C ARG A 518 -18.63 10.99 -11.82
N GLN A 519 -19.65 10.75 -12.64
CA GLN A 519 -19.77 11.37 -13.96
C GLN A 519 -19.79 12.90 -13.85
N MET A 520 -20.56 13.44 -12.90
CA MET A 520 -20.61 14.88 -12.62
C MET A 520 -19.22 15.40 -12.19
N GLU A 521 -18.58 14.77 -11.21
CA GLU A 521 -17.26 15.19 -10.71
C GLU A 521 -16.19 15.18 -11.80
N ILE A 522 -16.12 14.11 -12.60
CA ILE A 522 -15.16 14.01 -13.72
C ILE A 522 -15.47 15.07 -14.78
N ARG A 523 -16.75 15.28 -15.11
CA ARG A 523 -17.17 16.28 -16.10
C ARG A 523 -16.81 17.70 -15.67
N GLU A 524 -16.93 18.01 -14.38
CA GLU A 524 -16.58 19.32 -13.83
C GLU A 524 -15.06 19.54 -13.81
N ALA A 525 -14.29 18.54 -13.40
CA ALA A 525 -12.83 18.64 -13.33
C ALA A 525 -12.17 18.61 -14.72
N PHE A 526 -12.74 17.87 -15.68
CA PHE A 526 -12.19 17.64 -17.02
C PHE A 526 -13.29 17.78 -18.10
N PRO A 527 -13.70 19.01 -18.44
CA PRO A 527 -14.80 19.28 -19.37
C PRO A 527 -14.50 18.89 -20.83
N ASP A 528 -13.24 18.63 -21.17
CA ASP A 528 -12.85 18.19 -22.52
C ASP A 528 -13.09 16.69 -22.75
N LEU A 529 -13.41 15.93 -21.71
CA LEU A 529 -13.74 14.52 -21.84
C LEU A 529 -15.18 14.33 -22.33
N ASP A 530 -15.31 13.54 -23.39
CA ASP A 530 -16.59 13.08 -23.91
C ASP A 530 -17.22 12.00 -23.01
N THR A 531 -18.52 11.79 -23.20
CA THR A 531 -19.34 10.83 -22.43
C THR A 531 -18.75 9.42 -22.43
N LEU A 532 -18.25 8.96 -23.58
CA LEU A 532 -17.68 7.62 -23.73
C LEU A 532 -16.40 7.48 -22.92
N LYS A 533 -15.49 8.46 -22.95
CA LYS A 533 -14.26 8.45 -22.14
C LYS A 533 -14.55 8.47 -20.65
N ILE A 534 -15.50 9.30 -20.19
CA ILE A 534 -15.90 9.36 -18.78
C ILE A 534 -16.42 8.00 -18.32
N CYS A 535 -17.37 7.42 -19.06
CA CYS A 535 -17.95 6.12 -18.72
C CYS A 535 -16.92 4.99 -18.81
N SER A 536 -16.06 5.02 -19.83
CA SER A 536 -15.00 4.02 -20.01
C SER A 536 -13.97 4.09 -18.89
N PHE A 537 -13.64 5.27 -18.40
CA PHE A 537 -12.71 5.44 -17.28
C PHE A 537 -13.28 4.87 -15.98
N ILE A 538 -14.53 5.19 -15.65
CA ILE A 538 -15.23 4.62 -14.50
C ILE A 538 -15.28 3.09 -14.60
N TRP A 539 -15.71 2.57 -15.75
CA TRP A 539 -15.83 1.14 -15.99
C TRP A 539 -14.48 0.40 -15.92
N ALA A 540 -13.42 1.00 -16.46
CA ALA A 540 -12.08 0.44 -16.44
C ALA A 540 -11.59 0.18 -15.01
N ARG A 541 -11.95 1.05 -14.06
CA ARG A 541 -11.60 0.86 -12.64
C ARG A 541 -12.46 -0.18 -11.95
N GLN A 542 -13.76 -0.23 -12.24
CA GLN A 542 -14.64 -1.24 -11.67
C GLN A 542 -14.34 -2.66 -12.17
N ALA A 543 -13.97 -2.80 -13.44
CA ALA A 543 -13.64 -4.09 -14.05
C ALA A 543 -12.14 -4.45 -13.97
N MET A 544 -11.28 -3.60 -13.41
CA MET A 544 -9.82 -3.79 -13.33
C MET A 544 -9.17 -4.08 -14.69
N ILE A 545 -9.52 -3.30 -15.70
CA ILE A 545 -9.03 -3.42 -17.08
C ILE A 545 -8.45 -2.09 -17.58
N PRO A 546 -7.66 -2.09 -18.68
CA PRO A 546 -7.22 -0.85 -19.30
C PRO A 546 -8.40 -0.08 -19.89
N MET A 547 -8.34 1.25 -19.86
CA MET A 547 -9.39 2.10 -20.44
C MET A 547 -9.63 1.83 -21.94
N GLU A 548 -8.58 1.50 -22.70
CA GLU A 548 -8.73 1.10 -24.11
C GLU A 548 -9.63 -0.13 -24.29
N LYS A 549 -9.51 -1.12 -23.41
CA LYS A 549 -10.36 -2.33 -23.41
C LYS A 549 -11.78 -1.98 -22.98
N SER A 550 -11.92 -1.08 -22.01
CA SER A 550 -13.20 -0.57 -21.55
C SER A 550 -14.00 0.12 -22.66
N VAL A 551 -13.35 0.98 -23.46
CA VAL A 551 -13.98 1.63 -24.62
C VAL A 551 -14.58 0.61 -25.58
N ARG A 552 -13.80 -0.42 -25.97
CA ARG A 552 -14.27 -1.47 -26.88
C ARG A 552 -15.46 -2.22 -26.32
N ILE A 553 -15.40 -2.59 -25.03
CA ILE A 553 -16.51 -3.28 -24.37
C ILE A 553 -17.79 -2.44 -24.45
N LEU A 554 -17.73 -1.15 -24.12
CA LEU A 554 -18.91 -0.28 -24.12
C LEU A 554 -19.46 -0.01 -25.53
N GLU A 555 -18.61 0.02 -26.57
CA GLU A 555 -19.03 0.22 -27.96
C GLU A 555 -19.56 -1.06 -28.62
N GLU A 556 -19.05 -2.24 -28.25
CA GLU A 556 -19.33 -3.50 -28.95
C GLU A 556 -20.36 -4.39 -28.26
N THR A 557 -20.49 -4.30 -26.92
CA THR A 557 -21.35 -5.24 -26.18
C THR A 557 -22.76 -4.69 -25.94
N PRO A 558 -23.81 -5.53 -26.01
CA PRO A 558 -25.19 -5.10 -25.80
C PRO A 558 -25.39 -4.39 -24.46
N SER A 559 -26.20 -3.33 -24.47
CA SER A 559 -26.54 -2.58 -23.26
C SER A 559 -27.59 -3.31 -22.42
N PRO A 560 -27.42 -3.41 -21.09
CA PRO A 560 -28.46 -3.90 -20.20
C PRO A 560 -29.76 -3.09 -20.24
N LEU A 561 -29.73 -1.81 -20.66
CA LEU A 561 -30.93 -0.99 -20.82
C LEU A 561 -31.91 -1.58 -21.85
N PHE A 562 -31.38 -2.23 -22.87
CA PHE A 562 -32.19 -2.83 -23.94
C PHE A 562 -32.47 -4.32 -23.69
N ALA A 563 -32.24 -4.80 -22.46
CA ALA A 563 -32.48 -6.17 -22.08
C ALA A 563 -33.89 -6.60 -22.52
N SER A 564 -33.97 -7.76 -23.16
CA SER A 564 -35.22 -8.33 -23.70
C SER A 564 -35.89 -7.57 -24.86
N THR A 565 -35.29 -6.47 -25.35
CA THR A 565 -35.84 -5.68 -26.47
C THR A 565 -34.97 -5.78 -27.73
N VAL A 566 -33.69 -5.44 -27.64
CA VAL A 566 -32.75 -5.49 -28.78
C VAL A 566 -31.33 -5.74 -28.30
N SER A 567 -30.57 -6.56 -29.05
CA SER A 567 -29.16 -6.81 -28.80
C SER A 567 -28.30 -5.72 -29.47
N ALA A 568 -28.34 -4.51 -28.93
CA ALA A 568 -27.57 -3.36 -29.42
C ALA A 568 -26.76 -2.68 -28.30
N PRO A 569 -25.58 -2.11 -28.61
CA PRO A 569 -24.82 -1.31 -27.65
C PRO A 569 -25.48 0.05 -27.41
N LEU A 570 -25.19 0.68 -26.26
CA LEU A 570 -25.65 2.03 -25.96
C LEU A 570 -24.81 3.05 -26.75
N ASN A 571 -25.46 3.99 -27.45
CA ASN A 571 -24.74 5.04 -28.18
C ASN A 571 -24.27 6.16 -27.23
N PHE A 572 -23.20 5.90 -26.46
CA PHE A 572 -22.63 6.84 -25.50
C PHE A 572 -22.26 8.21 -26.11
N LYS A 573 -21.84 8.25 -27.38
CA LYS A 573 -21.44 9.49 -28.07
C LYS A 573 -22.61 10.46 -28.27
N SER A 574 -23.84 9.94 -28.34
CA SER A 574 -25.05 10.74 -28.51
C SER A 574 -25.67 11.21 -27.19
N LEU A 575 -25.19 10.71 -26.06
CA LEU A 575 -25.75 10.98 -24.74
C LEU A 575 -24.96 12.07 -24.01
N PRO A 576 -25.62 12.83 -23.11
CA PRO A 576 -24.91 13.78 -22.28
C PRO A 576 -23.92 13.07 -21.34
N PRO A 577 -22.80 13.73 -20.96
CA PRO A 577 -21.77 13.16 -20.08
C PRO A 577 -22.30 12.63 -18.74
N VAL A 578 -23.35 13.25 -18.24
CA VAL A 578 -24.07 12.87 -17.02
C VAL A 578 -25.46 12.43 -17.45
N SER A 579 -25.78 11.15 -17.30
CA SER A 579 -27.06 10.59 -17.72
C SER A 579 -27.41 9.38 -16.88
N TYR A 580 -28.70 9.27 -16.51
CA TYR A 580 -29.21 8.08 -15.86
C TYR A 580 -28.97 6.83 -16.70
N ALA A 581 -29.16 6.92 -18.02
CA ALA A 581 -28.99 5.79 -18.93
C ALA A 581 -27.55 5.24 -18.90
N THR A 582 -26.55 6.11 -18.99
CA THR A 582 -25.15 5.68 -18.96
C THR A 582 -24.76 5.13 -17.59
N ALA A 583 -25.27 5.71 -16.51
CA ALA A 583 -25.00 5.23 -15.16
C ALA A 583 -25.65 3.87 -14.88
N TYR A 584 -26.90 3.69 -15.29
CA TYR A 584 -27.63 2.43 -15.16
C TYR A 584 -26.96 1.30 -15.96
N ASP A 585 -26.55 1.58 -17.19
CA ASP A 585 -25.81 0.62 -18.04
C ASP A 585 -24.55 0.10 -17.32
N LEU A 586 -23.75 1.00 -16.76
CA LEU A 586 -22.54 0.65 -16.01
C LEU A 586 -22.85 -0.12 -14.71
N ALA A 587 -23.88 0.28 -13.96
CA ALA A 587 -24.28 -0.40 -12.72
C ALA A 587 -24.71 -1.85 -12.99
N GLN A 588 -25.55 -2.07 -13.99
CA GLN A 588 -26.05 -3.41 -14.33
C GLN A 588 -24.95 -4.31 -14.90
N ARG A 589 -24.02 -3.76 -15.70
CA ARG A 589 -22.82 -4.49 -16.12
C ARG A 589 -21.97 -4.92 -14.93
N TYR A 590 -21.78 -4.04 -13.95
CA TYR A 590 -21.05 -4.36 -12.73
C TYR A 590 -21.71 -5.53 -11.97
N ILE A 591 -23.02 -5.43 -11.71
CA ILE A 591 -23.79 -6.47 -11.02
C ILE A 591 -23.68 -7.81 -11.76
N SER A 592 -23.83 -7.80 -13.09
CA SER A 592 -23.75 -9.01 -13.92
C SER A 592 -22.40 -9.71 -13.81
N ILE A 593 -21.30 -8.96 -13.94
CA ILE A 593 -19.94 -9.52 -13.80
C ILE A 593 -19.71 -10.08 -12.40
N GLN A 594 -20.15 -9.35 -11.36
CA GLN A 594 -19.97 -9.79 -10.00
C GLN A 594 -20.80 -11.05 -9.69
N LEU A 595 -22.00 -11.19 -10.28
CA LEU A 595 -22.81 -12.41 -10.17
C LEU A 595 -22.12 -13.62 -10.82
N GLU A 596 -21.54 -13.44 -12.00
CA GLU A 596 -20.75 -14.48 -12.68
C GLU A 596 -19.52 -14.88 -11.85
N GLN A 597 -18.79 -13.91 -11.30
CA GLN A 597 -17.66 -14.17 -10.42
C GLN A 597 -18.08 -14.92 -9.15
N ALA A 598 -19.19 -14.53 -8.52
CA ALA A 598 -19.71 -15.23 -7.35
C ALA A 598 -20.11 -16.69 -7.66
N LYS A 599 -20.68 -16.94 -8.85
CA LYS A 599 -21.03 -18.27 -9.32
C LYS A 599 -19.79 -19.15 -9.54
N THR A 600 -18.80 -18.64 -10.27
CA THR A 600 -17.54 -19.38 -10.53
C THR A 600 -16.78 -19.71 -9.24
N VAL A 601 -16.74 -18.79 -8.27
CA VAL A 601 -16.14 -19.04 -6.95
C VAL A 601 -16.89 -20.11 -6.17
N LYS A 602 -18.23 -20.09 -6.17
CA LYS A 602 -19.05 -21.14 -5.53
C LYS A 602 -18.81 -22.50 -6.17
N GLU A 603 -18.76 -22.58 -7.49
CA GLU A 603 -18.47 -23.81 -8.24
C GLU A 603 -17.06 -24.35 -7.94
N ALA A 604 -16.05 -23.49 -7.92
CA ALA A 604 -14.68 -23.87 -7.57
C ALA A 604 -14.58 -24.42 -6.14
N ARG A 605 -15.26 -23.77 -5.18
CA ARG A 605 -15.30 -24.23 -3.78
C ARG A 605 -16.02 -25.58 -3.64
N ALA A 606 -17.10 -25.79 -4.38
CA ALA A 606 -17.81 -27.06 -4.41
C ALA A 606 -16.93 -28.19 -4.97
N ARG A 607 -16.18 -27.93 -6.06
CA ARG A 607 -15.22 -28.90 -6.62
C ARG A 607 -14.11 -29.26 -5.63
N MET A 608 -13.53 -28.28 -4.93
CA MET A 608 -12.51 -28.55 -3.92
C MET A 608 -13.04 -29.43 -2.78
N LEU A 609 -14.27 -29.17 -2.30
CA LEU A 609 -14.91 -29.99 -1.28
C LEU A 609 -15.18 -31.42 -1.78
N GLU A 610 -15.63 -31.57 -3.03
CA GLU A 610 -15.84 -32.87 -3.65
C GLU A 610 -14.53 -33.66 -3.83
N GLU A 611 -13.45 -32.99 -4.21
CA GLU A 611 -12.11 -33.59 -4.29
C GLU A 611 -11.59 -34.01 -2.92
N GLU A 612 -11.79 -33.20 -1.88
CA GLU A 612 -11.43 -33.53 -0.50
C GLU A 612 -12.23 -34.76 0.00
N GLU A 613 -13.53 -34.82 -0.29
CA GLU A 613 -14.35 -35.99 0.01
C GLU A 613 -13.92 -37.24 -0.75
N LYS A 614 -13.62 -37.13 -2.05
CA LYS A 614 -13.11 -38.23 -2.87
C LYS A 614 -11.75 -38.70 -2.36
N ALA A 615 -10.86 -37.79 -1.96
CA ALA A 615 -9.58 -38.12 -1.36
C ALA A 615 -9.76 -38.88 -0.04
N LYS A 616 -10.67 -38.44 0.83
CA LYS A 616 -11.06 -39.18 2.04
C LYS A 616 -11.55 -40.59 1.68
N ARG A 617 -12.53 -40.73 0.77
CA ARG A 617 -13.06 -42.05 0.34
C ARG A 617 -11.97 -42.98 -0.19
N ARG A 618 -11.06 -42.48 -1.04
CA ARG A 618 -9.93 -43.27 -1.59
C ARG A 618 -8.95 -43.78 -0.53
N VAL A 619 -8.71 -43.00 0.53
CA VAL A 619 -7.91 -43.45 1.69
C VAL A 619 -8.63 -44.56 2.46
N TYR A 620 -9.97 -44.48 2.55
CA TYR A 620 -10.78 -45.47 3.26
C TYR A 620 -11.05 -46.76 2.45
N GLU A 621 -11.18 -46.69 1.13
CA GLU A 621 -11.36 -47.86 0.23
C GLU A 621 -10.12 -48.77 0.15
N ARG A 622 -8.94 -48.30 0.56
CA ARG A 622 -7.68 -49.08 0.58
C ARG A 622 -7.42 -49.81 1.89
N LEU A 623 -8.28 -49.70 2.90
CA LEU A 623 -8.12 -50.39 4.18
C LEU A 623 -8.71 -51.81 4.07
N GLU A 624 -7.85 -52.82 3.95
CA GLU A 624 -8.22 -54.24 4.10
C GLU A 624 -8.92 -54.46 5.45
N PRO A 625 -10.05 -55.22 5.51
CA PRO A 625 -10.92 -55.34 6.70
C PRO A 625 -10.18 -55.76 7.98
N THR A 626 -9.12 -56.57 7.83
CA THR A 626 -8.33 -57.14 8.94
C THR A 626 -6.95 -56.46 9.11
N SER A 627 -6.61 -55.46 8.29
CA SER A 627 -5.26 -54.86 8.25
C SER A 627 -4.75 -54.32 9.59
N LEU A 628 -5.62 -53.73 10.41
CA LEU A 628 -5.28 -53.24 11.74
C LEU A 628 -4.90 -54.40 12.67
N LEU A 629 -5.66 -55.50 12.62
CA LEU A 629 -5.41 -56.72 13.40
C LEU A 629 -4.10 -57.37 12.95
N GLU A 630 -3.88 -57.53 11.64
CA GLU A 630 -2.65 -58.10 11.09
C GLU A 630 -1.40 -57.31 11.50
N ARG A 631 -1.49 -55.96 11.49
CA ARG A 631 -0.38 -55.10 11.94
C ARG A 631 -0.11 -55.29 13.43
N LYS A 632 -1.14 -55.24 14.28
CA LYS A 632 -1.02 -55.45 15.75
C LYS A 632 -0.46 -56.83 16.07
N ILE A 633 -0.91 -57.87 15.38
CA ILE A 633 -0.40 -59.24 15.55
C ILE A 633 1.05 -59.38 15.06
N LYS A 634 1.42 -58.81 13.91
CA LYS A 634 2.81 -58.80 13.43
C LYS A 634 3.76 -58.12 14.42
N ILE A 635 3.32 -57.02 15.05
CA ILE A 635 4.07 -56.35 16.12
C ILE A 635 4.19 -57.28 17.35
N ALA A 636 3.09 -57.90 17.77
CA ALA A 636 3.10 -58.85 18.89
C ALA A 636 4.01 -60.07 18.67
N LEU A 637 4.09 -60.58 17.44
CA LEU A 637 4.99 -61.69 17.07
C LEU A 637 6.45 -61.26 16.97
N LYS A 638 6.75 -60.03 16.55
CA LYS A 638 8.13 -59.54 16.37
C LYS A 638 8.78 -58.99 17.64
N ALA A 639 8.02 -58.78 18.71
CA ALA A 639 8.55 -58.24 19.96
C ALA A 639 9.59 -59.17 20.62
N PRO A 640 10.87 -58.75 20.79
CA PRO A 640 11.79 -59.40 21.73
C PRO A 640 11.33 -59.11 23.17
N SER A 641 11.90 -59.81 24.16
CA SER A 641 11.58 -59.76 25.61
C SER A 641 11.83 -58.41 26.32
N GLY A 642 11.67 -57.27 25.62
CA GLY A 642 11.86 -55.91 26.15
C GLY A 642 11.13 -54.78 25.40
N ILE A 643 10.08 -55.05 24.60
CA ILE A 643 9.23 -53.96 24.03
C ILE A 643 8.30 -53.39 25.11
N GLU A 644 8.18 -52.06 25.17
CA GLU A 644 7.28 -51.36 26.08
C GLU A 644 5.81 -51.82 25.91
N LYS A 645 5.13 -52.07 27.03
CA LYS A 645 3.77 -52.68 27.10
C LYS A 645 2.70 -51.96 26.26
N ALA A 646 2.86 -50.66 26.01
CA ALA A 646 1.82 -49.80 25.46
C ALA A 646 1.43 -50.10 23.99
N GLU A 647 2.36 -50.56 23.14
CA GLU A 647 2.05 -50.82 21.72
C GLU A 647 1.33 -52.17 21.49
N LEU A 648 1.57 -53.13 22.39
CA LEU A 648 0.98 -54.47 22.39
C LEU A 648 -0.44 -54.49 22.97
N GLU A 649 -0.73 -53.57 23.89
CA GLU A 649 -2.03 -53.45 24.53
C GLU A 649 -3.08 -52.87 23.58
N TRP A 650 -4.31 -53.37 23.72
CA TRP A 650 -5.45 -52.88 22.95
C TRP A 650 -5.95 -51.57 23.57
N THR A 651 -5.89 -50.48 22.80
CA THR A 651 -6.31 -49.15 23.29
C THR A 651 -7.73 -48.82 22.87
N GLN A 652 -8.34 -47.82 23.53
CA GLN A 652 -9.68 -47.32 23.13
C GLN A 652 -9.69 -46.77 21.70
N LYS A 653 -8.57 -46.20 21.23
CA LYS A 653 -8.41 -45.75 19.83
C LYS A 653 -8.44 -46.92 18.85
N ASP A 654 -7.94 -48.09 19.23
CA ASP A 654 -7.99 -49.30 18.40
C ASP A 654 -9.42 -49.83 18.28
N THR A 655 -10.19 -49.81 19.38
CA THR A 655 -11.62 -50.15 19.36
C THR A 655 -12.40 -49.22 18.42
N GLN A 656 -12.21 -47.91 18.51
CA GLN A 656 -12.88 -46.94 17.63
C GLN A 656 -12.56 -47.16 16.15
N LYS A 657 -11.32 -47.55 15.84
CA LYS A 657 -10.92 -47.89 14.47
C LYS A 657 -11.57 -49.17 13.97
N ILE A 658 -11.64 -50.22 14.79
CA ILE A 658 -12.35 -51.46 14.43
C ILE A 658 -13.85 -51.20 14.25
N GLU A 659 -14.46 -50.38 15.09
CA GLU A 659 -15.87 -49.99 14.93
C GLU A 659 -16.10 -49.28 13.59
N ALA A 660 -15.23 -48.34 13.22
CA ALA A 660 -15.31 -47.63 11.95
C ALA A 660 -15.14 -48.56 10.74
N ILE A 661 -14.18 -49.50 10.80
CA ILE A 661 -13.95 -50.49 9.74
C ILE A 661 -15.13 -51.47 9.65
N SER A 662 -15.69 -51.91 10.78
CA SER A 662 -16.86 -52.81 10.82
C SER A 662 -18.08 -52.19 10.14
N LYS A 663 -18.34 -50.89 10.39
CA LYS A 663 -19.44 -50.14 9.76
C LYS A 663 -19.32 -50.12 8.25
N LEU A 664 -18.11 -49.86 7.75
CA LEU A 664 -17.84 -49.82 6.32
C LEU A 664 -17.96 -51.20 5.69
N PHE A 665 -17.44 -52.24 6.34
CA PHE A 665 -17.53 -53.63 5.87
C PHE A 665 -19.00 -54.06 5.73
N ILE A 666 -19.83 -53.80 6.75
CA ILE A 666 -21.26 -54.15 6.69
C ILE A 666 -21.95 -53.45 5.51
N ARG A 667 -21.69 -52.15 5.29
CA ARG A 667 -22.29 -51.42 4.16
C ARG A 667 -21.88 -51.95 2.79
N GLN A 668 -20.69 -52.52 2.67
CA GLN A 668 -20.19 -53.09 1.41
C GLN A 668 -20.65 -54.53 1.18
N GLU A 669 -20.88 -55.28 2.27
CA GLU A 669 -21.11 -56.72 2.20
C GLU A 669 -22.57 -57.14 2.34
N VAL A 670 -23.46 -56.26 2.81
CA VAL A 670 -24.90 -56.53 2.85
C VAL A 670 -25.42 -56.82 1.44
N GLY A 671 -26.07 -57.97 1.27
CA GLY A 671 -26.56 -58.49 -0.01
C GLY A 671 -25.64 -59.50 -0.70
N SER A 672 -24.40 -59.67 -0.22
CA SER A 672 -23.48 -60.70 -0.70
C SER A 672 -24.03 -62.11 -0.39
N ARG A 673 -23.73 -63.07 -1.28
CA ARG A 673 -23.98 -64.50 -1.04
C ARG A 673 -22.71 -65.16 -0.54
N ILE A 674 -22.76 -65.79 0.63
CA ILE A 674 -21.59 -66.41 1.26
C ILE A 674 -21.81 -67.89 1.59
N CYS A 675 -20.72 -68.65 1.63
CA CYS A 675 -20.73 -70.04 2.07
C CYS A 675 -21.03 -70.13 3.58
N PRO A 676 -22.00 -70.97 4.01
CA PRO A 676 -22.36 -71.09 5.43
C PRO A 676 -21.26 -71.66 6.33
N TYR A 677 -20.23 -72.29 5.75
CA TYR A 677 -19.15 -72.95 6.50
C TYR A 677 -17.88 -72.09 6.57
N CYS A 678 -17.44 -71.50 5.46
CA CYS A 678 -16.18 -70.73 5.40
C CYS A 678 -16.34 -69.24 5.08
N ALA A 679 -17.58 -68.75 4.96
CA ALA A 679 -17.92 -67.35 4.67
C ALA A 679 -17.32 -66.78 3.37
N ARG A 680 -16.78 -67.62 2.47
CA ARG A 680 -16.31 -67.16 1.15
C ARG A 680 -17.48 -66.70 0.31
N LYS A 681 -17.29 -65.58 -0.42
CA LYS A 681 -18.26 -65.09 -1.40
C LYS A 681 -18.46 -66.11 -2.51
N LEU A 682 -19.72 -66.37 -2.81
CA LEU A 682 -20.17 -67.33 -3.81
C LEU A 682 -20.80 -66.57 -4.97
N ARG A 683 -20.37 -66.90 -6.20
CA ARG A 683 -21.03 -66.43 -7.42
C ARG A 683 -22.15 -67.39 -7.83
N ASP A 684 -21.93 -68.69 -7.62
CA ASP A 684 -22.88 -69.79 -7.79
C ASP A 684 -22.95 -70.63 -6.50
N ASP A 685 -23.93 -71.52 -6.35
CA ASP A 685 -24.16 -72.35 -5.14
C ASP A 685 -23.05 -73.40 -4.86
N VAL A 686 -21.83 -73.20 -5.37
CA VAL A 686 -20.67 -74.09 -5.23
C VAL A 686 -19.50 -73.37 -4.56
N CYS A 687 -19.11 -73.87 -3.39
CA CYS A 687 -17.93 -73.44 -2.65
C CYS A 687 -16.70 -74.29 -3.03
N PRO A 688 -15.54 -73.69 -3.35
CA PRO A 688 -14.31 -74.43 -3.72
C PRO A 688 -13.84 -75.45 -2.68
N GLU A 689 -14.14 -75.20 -1.40
CA GLU A 689 -13.72 -76.07 -0.28
C GLU A 689 -14.82 -77.01 0.22
N HIS A 690 -16.09 -76.74 -0.10
CA HIS A 690 -17.23 -77.42 0.54
C HIS A 690 -18.25 -77.98 -0.48
N GLY A 691 -17.98 -77.87 -1.78
CA GLY A 691 -18.89 -78.34 -2.84
C GLY A 691 -20.18 -77.53 -2.90
N TYR A 692 -21.29 -78.17 -3.28
CA TYR A 692 -22.59 -77.52 -3.33
C TYR A 692 -23.09 -77.14 -1.93
N VAL A 693 -23.41 -75.87 -1.73
CA VAL A 693 -23.87 -75.32 -0.45
C VAL A 693 -25.06 -74.39 -0.68
N THR A 694 -26.00 -74.35 0.26
CA THR A 694 -27.06 -73.34 0.26
C THR A 694 -26.48 -72.01 0.77
N PRO A 695 -26.33 -70.98 -0.07
CA PRO A 695 -25.68 -69.73 0.33
C PRO A 695 -26.51 -68.98 1.36
N ILE A 696 -25.83 -68.33 2.31
CA ILE A 696 -26.45 -67.33 3.19
C ILE A 696 -26.35 -65.98 2.50
N VAL A 697 -27.48 -65.27 2.39
CA VAL A 697 -27.50 -63.87 1.95
C VAL A 697 -27.20 -63.00 3.16
N GLU A 698 -26.19 -62.15 3.07
CA GLU A 698 -25.76 -61.33 4.18
C GLU A 698 -26.75 -60.18 4.45
N GLY A 699 -27.48 -60.26 5.56
CA GLY A 699 -28.12 -59.11 6.18
C GLY A 699 -27.13 -58.34 7.08
N PRO A 700 -27.53 -57.20 7.68
CA PRO A 700 -26.64 -56.40 8.54
C PRO A 700 -26.02 -57.17 9.71
N LEU A 701 -26.75 -58.16 10.23
CA LEU A 701 -26.29 -59.00 11.34
C LEU A 701 -25.35 -60.11 10.87
N GLU A 702 -25.64 -60.73 9.71
CA GLU A 702 -24.79 -61.72 9.07
C GLU A 702 -23.47 -61.11 8.57
N ALA A 703 -23.49 -59.90 8.00
CA ALA A 703 -22.29 -59.17 7.58
C ALA A 703 -21.40 -58.78 8.78
N LEU A 704 -22.01 -58.40 9.91
CA LEU A 704 -21.25 -58.18 11.15
C LEU A 704 -20.65 -59.48 11.69
N ALA A 705 -21.37 -60.60 11.61
CA ALA A 705 -20.84 -61.92 11.96
C ALA A 705 -19.72 -62.37 11.03
N HIS A 706 -19.78 -62.01 9.74
CA HIS A 706 -18.73 -62.26 8.77
C HIS A 706 -17.47 -61.44 9.08
N PHE A 707 -17.61 -60.16 9.39
CA PHE A 707 -16.49 -59.33 9.85
C PHE A 707 -15.85 -59.89 11.14
N TYR A 708 -16.69 -60.30 12.11
CA TYR A 708 -16.24 -60.92 13.35
C TYR A 708 -15.49 -62.22 13.10
N PHE A 709 -16.01 -63.08 12.22
CA PHE A 709 -15.39 -64.34 11.82
C PHE A 709 -14.02 -64.12 11.17
N LEU A 710 -13.91 -63.20 10.21
CA LEU A 710 -12.63 -62.87 9.56
C LEU A 710 -11.62 -62.34 10.58
N SER A 711 -12.05 -61.47 11.48
CA SER A 711 -11.21 -60.91 12.54
C SER A 711 -10.66 -61.99 13.47
N LEU A 712 -11.50 -62.94 13.90
CA LEU A 712 -11.07 -64.07 14.73
C LEU A 712 -10.13 -65.00 13.97
N LYS A 713 -10.44 -65.32 12.72
CA LYS A 713 -9.60 -66.17 11.87
C LYS A 713 -8.21 -65.57 11.68
N THR A 714 -8.10 -64.27 11.43
CA THR A 714 -6.81 -63.56 11.37
C THR A 714 -6.02 -63.65 12.68
N ILE A 715 -6.69 -63.55 13.83
CA ILE A 715 -6.06 -63.71 15.15
C ILE A 715 -5.58 -65.16 15.36
N GLU A 716 -6.39 -66.15 15.00
CA GLU A 716 -6.10 -67.59 15.17
C GLU A 716 -4.99 -68.08 14.24
N GLU A 717 -4.99 -67.68 12.97
CA GLU A 717 -4.00 -68.08 11.98
C GLU A 717 -2.59 -67.64 12.35
N ALA A 718 -2.46 -66.55 13.10
CA ALA A 718 -1.19 -66.03 13.55
C ALA A 718 -0.61 -66.71 14.80
N LEU A 719 -1.35 -67.61 15.46
CA LEU A 719 -0.84 -68.38 16.60
C LEU A 719 0.11 -69.53 16.16
N PRO A 720 1.16 -69.87 16.94
CA PRO A 720 2.03 -71.02 16.69
C PRO A 720 1.25 -72.34 16.63
N GLN A 721 1.73 -73.33 15.85
CA GLN A 721 1.05 -74.63 15.70
C GLN A 721 0.76 -75.33 17.03
N ASN A 722 1.61 -75.14 18.04
CA ASN A 722 1.48 -75.74 19.37
C ASN A 722 0.28 -75.14 20.15
N ALA A 723 -0.01 -73.85 19.95
CA ALA A 723 -1.17 -73.17 20.50
C ALA A 723 -2.46 -73.54 19.75
N LYS A 724 -2.37 -73.74 18.43
CA LYS A 724 -3.51 -74.11 17.56
C LYS A 724 -4.14 -75.46 17.94
N ARG A 725 -3.37 -76.40 18.51
CA ARG A 725 -3.88 -77.71 18.96
C ARG A 725 -4.84 -77.63 20.16
N LEU A 726 -4.81 -76.52 20.92
CA LEU A 726 -5.62 -76.31 22.13
C LEU A 726 -6.95 -75.58 21.86
N ARG A 727 -7.16 -75.02 20.66
CA ARG A 727 -8.37 -74.28 20.30
C ARG A 727 -9.06 -74.92 19.10
N LYS A 728 -10.38 -75.10 19.19
CA LYS A 728 -11.20 -75.43 18.01
C LYS A 728 -11.19 -74.22 17.06
N PRO A 729 -10.94 -74.40 15.76
CA PRO A 729 -11.02 -73.30 14.80
C PRO A 729 -12.44 -72.73 14.80
N SER A 730 -12.53 -71.40 14.85
CA SER A 730 -13.82 -70.71 14.79
C SER A 730 -14.55 -71.09 13.50
N SER A 731 -15.78 -71.60 13.58
CA SER A 731 -16.63 -71.76 12.40
C SER A 731 -17.47 -70.50 12.19
N PHE A 732 -17.87 -70.20 10.94
CA PHE A 732 -18.77 -69.08 10.68
C PHE A 732 -20.09 -69.22 11.45
N SER A 733 -20.56 -70.45 11.63
CA SER A 733 -21.77 -70.74 12.42
C SER A 733 -21.62 -70.35 13.90
N ASP A 734 -20.42 -70.44 14.47
CA ASP A 734 -20.14 -70.07 15.86
C ASP A 734 -20.00 -68.55 16.01
N ALA A 735 -19.39 -67.87 15.01
CA ALA A 735 -19.35 -66.42 14.93
C ALA A 735 -20.77 -65.83 14.85
N LEU A 736 -21.63 -66.42 14.01
CA LEU A 736 -23.03 -66.02 13.89
C LEU A 736 -23.83 -66.26 15.17
N LYS A 737 -23.63 -67.38 15.86
CA LYS A 737 -24.23 -67.65 17.18
C LYS A 737 -23.78 -66.62 18.22
N THR A 738 -22.50 -66.26 18.21
CA THR A 738 -21.94 -65.29 19.16
C THR A 738 -22.56 -63.90 18.98
N VAL A 739 -22.64 -63.41 17.73
CA VAL A 739 -23.29 -62.12 17.44
C VAL A 739 -24.79 -62.16 17.80
N LYS A 740 -25.48 -63.28 17.56
CA LYS A 740 -26.88 -63.48 18.00
C LYS A 740 -27.04 -63.52 19.52
N SER A 741 -26.06 -64.06 20.25
CA SER A 741 -26.02 -64.03 21.72
C SER A 741 -25.84 -62.61 22.24
N ILE A 742 -24.91 -61.84 21.67
CA ILE A 742 -24.69 -60.43 22.01
C ILE A 742 -25.95 -59.61 21.76
N PHE A 743 -26.63 -59.84 20.63
CA PHE A 743 -27.93 -59.21 20.34
C PHE A 743 -28.98 -59.52 21.41
N SER A 744 -29.06 -60.79 21.85
CA SER A 744 -30.00 -61.22 22.89
C SER A 744 -29.66 -60.63 24.26
N GLU A 745 -28.39 -60.55 24.62
CA GLU A 745 -27.94 -59.89 25.85
C GLU A 745 -28.22 -58.39 25.85
N LEU A 746 -28.02 -57.71 24.72
CA LEU A 746 -28.30 -56.27 24.60
C LEU A 746 -29.79 -55.96 24.74
N LYS A 747 -30.68 -56.89 24.35
CA LYS A 747 -32.11 -56.81 24.66
C LYS A 747 -32.39 -56.98 26.15
N ILE A 748 -31.79 -57.99 26.80
CA ILE A 748 -31.95 -58.24 28.23
C ILE A 748 -31.47 -57.03 29.05
N LYS A 749 -30.39 -56.37 28.61
CA LYS A 749 -29.82 -55.15 29.21
C LYS A 749 -30.59 -53.86 28.86
N GLY A 750 -31.72 -53.96 28.13
CA GLY A 750 -32.58 -52.83 27.77
C GLY A 750 -32.01 -51.85 26.75
N LYS A 751 -30.89 -52.18 26.08
CA LYS A 751 -30.26 -51.33 25.06
C LYS A 751 -30.90 -51.46 23.68
N LEU A 752 -31.60 -52.56 23.44
CA LEU A 752 -32.38 -52.82 22.24
C LEU A 752 -33.85 -53.03 22.63
N SER A 753 -34.77 -52.59 21.77
CA SER A 753 -36.20 -52.77 22.01
C SER A 753 -36.57 -54.25 22.10
N PRO A 754 -37.46 -54.65 23.04
CA PRO A 754 -37.95 -56.03 23.10
C PRO A 754 -38.71 -56.44 21.83
N LYS A 755 -39.18 -55.48 21.03
CA LYS A 755 -39.85 -55.71 19.73
C LYS A 755 -38.88 -55.93 18.55
N SER A 756 -37.59 -55.61 18.68
CA SER A 756 -36.63 -55.78 17.58
C SER A 756 -36.46 -57.28 17.24
N SER A 757 -36.63 -57.70 16.00
CA SER A 757 -36.49 -59.13 15.62
C SER A 757 -35.11 -59.40 15.02
N MET A 758 -34.52 -60.58 15.26
CA MET A 758 -33.23 -60.96 14.63
C MET A 758 -33.30 -60.98 13.10
N LYS A 759 -34.50 -61.14 12.52
CA LYS A 759 -34.73 -61.15 11.07
C LYS A 759 -34.85 -59.74 10.47
N HIS A 760 -35.10 -58.71 11.30
CA HIS A 760 -35.34 -57.33 10.86
C HIS A 760 -34.66 -56.37 11.84
N VAL A 761 -33.33 -56.44 11.90
CA VAL A 761 -32.54 -55.51 12.71
C VAL A 761 -32.30 -54.25 11.89
N MET A 762 -32.63 -53.08 12.45
CA MET A 762 -32.38 -51.80 11.79
C MET A 762 -30.88 -51.49 11.77
N GLU A 763 -30.37 -50.94 10.67
CA GLU A 763 -28.95 -50.58 10.51
C GLU A 763 -28.46 -49.64 11.64
N GLY A 764 -29.31 -48.71 12.10
CA GLY A 764 -28.99 -47.83 13.23
C GLY A 764 -28.80 -48.55 14.57
N ASP A 765 -29.50 -49.66 14.81
CA ASP A 765 -29.31 -50.48 16.02
C ASP A 765 -28.00 -51.28 15.95
N VAL A 766 -27.63 -51.72 14.74
CA VAL A 766 -26.34 -52.38 14.47
C VAL A 766 -25.19 -51.40 14.73
N ASP A 767 -25.27 -50.21 14.14
CA ASP A 767 -24.23 -49.18 14.21
C ASP A 767 -23.98 -48.62 15.60
N ARG A 768 -25.04 -48.49 16.41
CA ARG A 768 -24.98 -47.83 17.72
C ARG A 768 -24.68 -48.79 18.87
N TYR A 769 -25.12 -50.04 18.77
CA TYR A 769 -25.08 -50.98 19.90
C TYR A 769 -24.33 -52.28 19.62
N LEU A 770 -24.57 -52.92 18.46
CA LEU A 770 -23.95 -54.21 18.15
C LEU A 770 -22.47 -54.08 17.74
N ILE A 771 -22.13 -53.14 16.86
CA ILE A 771 -20.75 -52.95 16.40
C ILE A 771 -19.79 -52.65 17.55
N PRO A 772 -20.10 -51.73 18.49
CA PRO A 772 -19.23 -51.51 19.66
C PRO A 772 -19.09 -52.75 20.55
N ALA A 773 -20.15 -53.54 20.71
CA ALA A 773 -20.11 -54.77 21.51
C ALA A 773 -19.24 -55.85 20.85
N VAL A 774 -19.36 -56.03 19.53
CA VAL A 774 -18.54 -56.98 18.76
C VAL A 774 -17.07 -56.52 18.70
N ALA A 775 -16.81 -55.22 18.51
CA ALA A 775 -15.44 -54.69 18.54
C ALA A 775 -14.75 -54.95 19.90
N LYS A 776 -15.51 -54.89 21.00
CA LYS A 776 -15.01 -55.24 22.34
C LYS A 776 -14.71 -56.74 22.48
N GLU A 777 -15.50 -57.62 21.87
CA GLU A 777 -15.21 -59.07 21.85
C GLU A 777 -13.97 -59.39 21.00
N ILE A 778 -13.79 -58.73 19.85
CA ILE A 778 -12.56 -58.84 19.04
C ILE A 778 -11.34 -58.41 19.85
N ALA A 779 -11.45 -57.28 20.56
CA ALA A 779 -10.39 -56.79 21.45
C ALA A 779 -10.03 -57.82 22.54
N GLN A 780 -11.04 -58.42 23.18
CA GLN A 780 -10.82 -59.47 24.18
C GLN A 780 -10.16 -60.71 23.56
N ALA A 781 -10.61 -61.16 22.40
CA ALA A 781 -10.04 -62.30 21.69
C ALA A 781 -8.55 -62.06 21.35
N TYR A 782 -8.23 -60.86 20.83
CA TYR A 782 -6.85 -60.45 20.58
C TYR A 782 -6.01 -60.47 21.87
N MET A 783 -6.50 -59.85 22.95
CA MET A 783 -5.75 -59.77 24.21
C MET A 783 -5.53 -61.16 24.85
N ARG A 784 -6.51 -62.06 24.77
CA ARG A 784 -6.34 -63.47 25.22
C ARG A 784 -5.27 -64.18 24.40
N SER A 785 -5.30 -64.04 23.07
CA SER A 785 -4.32 -64.64 22.17
C SER A 785 -2.90 -64.09 22.38
N VAL A 786 -2.75 -62.79 22.59
CA VAL A 786 -1.46 -62.16 22.96
C VAL A 786 -0.97 -62.67 24.32
N SER A 787 -1.85 -62.85 25.30
CA SER A 787 -1.49 -63.42 26.59
C SER A 787 -1.03 -64.89 26.49
N GLU A 788 -1.63 -65.70 25.63
CA GLU A 788 -1.21 -67.09 25.40
C GLU A 788 0.12 -67.16 24.64
N LEU A 789 0.33 -66.31 23.64
CA LEU A 789 1.61 -66.17 22.94
C LEU A 789 2.76 -65.85 23.90
N ARG A 790 2.50 -65.06 24.94
CA ARG A 790 3.46 -64.73 26.00
C ARG A 790 3.72 -65.88 26.98
N LYS A 791 2.83 -66.86 27.11
CA LYS A 791 3.01 -68.04 27.97
C LYS A 791 3.75 -69.18 27.29
N LEU A 792 3.75 -69.21 25.95
CA LEU A 792 4.38 -70.23 25.12
C LEU A 792 5.81 -69.88 24.69
N ARG A 793 6.23 -68.63 24.91
CA ARG A 793 7.62 -68.18 24.86
C ARG A 793 8.16 -68.14 26.28
#